data_AF-A0A1V9YQG7-F1
#
_entry.id   AF-A0A1V9YQG7-F1
#
_cell.length_a   1.000
_cell.length_b   1.000
_cell.length_c   1.000
_cell.angle_alpha   90.00
_cell.angle_beta   90.00
_cell.angle_gamma   90.00
#
_symmetry.space_group_name_H-M   'P 1'
#
loop_
_entity.id
_entity.type
_entity.pdbx_description
1 polymer ?
#
loop_
_entity_poly.entity_id
_entity_poly.type
_entity_poly.pdbx_seq_one_letter_code
_entity_poly.pdbx_strand_id
1 'polypeptide(L)'
;MRVAPHSQLVPPPTRPALARTFVLFALSCLWNLAAPFKAWELSRYGFLPTSNTVVLNLEWDTVLNGRLLSQLYAAAGIPLSRPLNATRYLNVFLDFVVTPRSVGRWATAFVNSADVSQMSINGRPRRRSLNASRERALFERDIHRFESSGFLLWGTEVLFDVLPPVADGTAVQDVAEAVLCLKGVSADAFVNLQYPSKLDPLKNPSDAAAVAVWADIMFPDLAACLVRRNELLAAAPTPAAGVVALAEELAATFNLSLVNIAGTEYLYSPTTFLEGFLDISGQRAGQLTYQIMGRDPAVVYMVGSGNLDSILVARETAWWCSIQYIDPATGAPNATKCFTQVATTLPAFFLAKYTHIYAGTRYVDASAVAVSGSLGNLTTHAWRPQAIAPLDTIREIEVAGSQRTFRLFWQAAIAEAGGAVDADAALEELCLVDDGCVSGCRNESASGGTTLAFRRGGACVSAPNAVAYDANRIFTDRRCLGAGGSLVQITYLDSRGNRRNVTLRGTGRALGVLACIIGGRPPNTDFPSYLYDILSQDTQATIATTVVNGSETIVLNFISLVSLFGDIFFFVCVCAYLRTAPTWLHHPQVAFSRTSCGVGAIVWARHRTVLVLVNSLSLLAWHIGAARTTCAWDATAATTVSVDPTYTCTVVPWGHLSSVAEGVRLFSMTWTFFAIAFLDRMPGITRHWRAYATAVGLLGFIPLTLGAAAIAYASQLRPVLLPAVHSQFVLLVLWCGYVVLLRSRLAAPYVMWAEDCIQRVGFAKQSIAPNSAFRTVVGAVYWTSANLRTEAPATYVPLSLLLKTPGIAVNQIRDHEYILGPAVAARKHPEWVATASEYYVCAGK
;
A
#
# COMPACT_ATOMS: atom_id res chain seq x y z
N MET A 1 -58.50 53.38 -38.43
CA MET A 1 -58.94 51.98 -38.35
C MET A 1 -59.08 51.43 -39.78
N ARG A 2 -58.11 50.61 -40.20
CA ARG A 2 -58.22 49.75 -41.40
C ARG A 2 -58.07 48.32 -40.89
N VAL A 3 -59.13 47.54 -41.03
CA VAL A 3 -59.09 46.09 -40.83
C VAL A 3 -58.29 45.52 -42.00
N ALA A 4 -57.12 44.96 -41.73
CA ALA A 4 -56.37 44.20 -42.73
C ALA A 4 -57.10 42.87 -42.98
N PRO A 5 -57.26 42.42 -44.23
CA PRO A 5 -57.98 41.20 -44.54
C PRO A 5 -57.22 39.96 -44.07
N HIS A 6 -57.98 38.98 -43.59
CA HIS A 6 -57.56 37.62 -43.35
C HIS A 6 -57.00 36.96 -44.62
N SER A 7 -56.19 35.92 -44.41
CA SER A 7 -55.73 34.91 -45.38
C SER A 7 -54.57 35.28 -46.33
N GLN A 8 -53.33 35.17 -45.83
CA GLN A 8 -52.34 34.46 -46.64
C GLN A 8 -52.49 32.97 -46.30
N LEU A 9 -53.28 32.27 -47.12
CA LEU A 9 -53.30 30.81 -47.18
C LEU A 9 -51.87 30.36 -47.47
N VAL A 10 -51.20 29.78 -46.47
CA VAL A 10 -49.96 29.06 -46.69
C VAL A 10 -50.32 27.90 -47.63
N PRO A 11 -49.72 27.81 -48.83
CA PRO A 11 -50.05 26.75 -49.76
C PRO A 11 -49.75 25.39 -49.11
N PRO A 12 -50.54 24.35 -49.42
CA PRO A 12 -50.28 23.01 -48.91
C PRO A 12 -48.83 22.61 -49.25
N PRO A 13 -48.14 21.91 -48.34
CA PRO A 13 -46.73 21.58 -48.53
C PRO A 13 -46.54 20.82 -49.84
N THR A 14 -45.59 21.27 -50.65
CA THR A 14 -45.23 20.60 -51.91
C THR A 14 -44.78 19.16 -51.62
N ARG A 15 -45.07 18.19 -52.51
CA ARG A 15 -44.61 16.79 -52.41
C ARG A 15 -43.14 16.64 -51.94
N PRO A 16 -42.15 17.43 -52.41
CA PRO A 16 -40.76 17.36 -51.91
C PRO A 16 -40.59 17.79 -50.44
N ALA A 17 -41.39 18.71 -49.91
CA ALA A 17 -41.33 19.12 -48.50
C ALA A 17 -41.86 18.01 -47.57
N LEU A 18 -42.93 17.32 -47.96
CA LEU A 18 -43.46 16.16 -47.26
C LEU A 18 -42.45 14.99 -47.24
N ALA A 19 -41.81 14.70 -48.39
CA ALA A 19 -40.78 13.66 -48.49
C ALA A 19 -39.56 13.95 -47.59
N ARG A 20 -39.06 15.19 -47.56
CA ARG A 20 -37.97 15.61 -46.67
C ARG A 20 -38.32 15.44 -45.19
N THR A 21 -39.55 15.81 -44.82
CA THR A 21 -40.02 15.70 -43.43
C THR A 21 -40.13 14.25 -42.98
N PHE A 22 -40.56 13.36 -43.88
CA PHE A 22 -40.61 11.91 -43.63
C PHE A 22 -39.22 11.28 -43.50
N VAL A 23 -38.26 11.64 -44.37
CA VAL A 23 -36.87 11.15 -44.26
C VAL A 23 -36.22 11.60 -42.95
N LEU A 24 -36.37 12.87 -42.57
CA LEU A 24 -35.86 13.39 -41.30
C LEU A 24 -36.51 12.70 -40.09
N PHE A 25 -37.81 12.39 -40.18
CA PHE A 25 -38.52 11.63 -39.16
C PHE A 25 -37.98 10.19 -39.06
N ALA A 26 -37.77 9.49 -40.18
CA ALA A 26 -37.23 8.13 -40.19
C ALA A 26 -35.81 8.07 -39.63
N LEU A 27 -34.94 9.00 -40.03
CA LEU A 27 -33.59 9.14 -39.48
C LEU A 27 -33.62 9.45 -37.97
N SER A 28 -34.54 10.30 -37.53
CA SER A 28 -34.73 10.59 -36.10
C SER A 28 -35.17 9.34 -35.33
N CYS A 29 -36.10 8.54 -35.87
CA CYS A 29 -36.53 7.28 -35.25
C CYS A 29 -35.38 6.28 -35.14
N LEU A 30 -34.62 6.06 -36.22
CA LEU A 30 -33.44 5.19 -36.21
C LEU A 30 -32.39 5.66 -35.19
N TRP A 31 -32.13 6.97 -35.13
CA TRP A 31 -31.20 7.55 -34.16
C TRP A 31 -31.64 7.31 -32.72
N ASN A 32 -32.92 7.44 -32.41
CA ASN A 32 -33.44 7.20 -31.05
C ASN A 32 -33.52 5.70 -30.73
N LEU A 33 -33.80 4.84 -31.71
CA LEU A 33 -33.78 3.39 -31.53
C LEU A 33 -32.37 2.85 -31.31
N ALA A 34 -31.35 3.53 -31.82
CA ALA A 34 -29.95 3.21 -31.58
C ALA A 34 -29.43 3.71 -30.21
N ALA A 35 -30.27 4.26 -29.32
CA ALA A 35 -29.82 4.82 -28.03
C ALA A 35 -28.92 3.89 -27.19
N PRO A 36 -29.25 2.60 -26.99
CA PRO A 36 -28.38 1.70 -26.23
C PRO A 36 -27.01 1.48 -26.88
N PHE A 37 -26.96 1.36 -28.21
CA PHE A 37 -25.70 1.19 -28.95
C PHE A 37 -24.84 2.45 -28.92
N LYS A 38 -25.46 3.64 -29.07
CA LYS A 38 -24.77 4.92 -28.92
C LYS A 38 -24.20 5.07 -27.52
N ALA A 39 -24.97 4.71 -26.50
CA ALA A 39 -24.50 4.72 -25.13
C ALA A 39 -23.33 3.77 -24.95
N TRP A 40 -23.41 2.53 -25.46
CA TRP A 40 -22.32 1.56 -25.38
C TRP A 40 -21.02 2.03 -26.04
N GLU A 41 -21.07 2.51 -27.30
CA GLU A 41 -19.87 2.92 -28.05
C GLU A 41 -19.30 4.26 -27.58
N LEU A 42 -20.15 5.19 -27.16
CA LEU A 42 -19.75 6.55 -26.83
C LEU A 42 -19.42 6.73 -25.34
N SER A 43 -19.91 5.85 -24.46
CA SER A 43 -19.48 5.80 -23.07
C SER A 43 -18.26 4.89 -22.98
N ARG A 44 -17.20 5.34 -22.30
CA ARG A 44 -15.96 4.56 -22.15
C ARG A 44 -16.18 3.39 -21.17
N TYR A 45 -16.83 2.32 -21.60
CA TYR A 45 -16.97 1.10 -20.81
C TYR A 45 -15.64 0.32 -20.79
N GLY A 46 -15.16 0.00 -19.58
CA GLY A 46 -13.99 -0.86 -19.40
C GLY A 46 -13.91 -1.38 -17.97
N PHE A 47 -13.93 -2.70 -17.81
CA PHE A 47 -13.61 -3.32 -16.53
C PHE A 47 -12.08 -3.24 -16.35
N LEU A 48 -11.61 -2.24 -15.59
CA LEU A 48 -10.20 -2.17 -15.19
C LEU A 48 -10.01 -2.88 -13.83
N PRO A 49 -8.89 -3.58 -13.63
CA PRO A 49 -8.55 -4.15 -12.34
C PRO A 49 -8.40 -3.03 -11.29
N THR A 50 -8.97 -3.24 -10.11
CA THR A 50 -8.96 -2.28 -9.00
C THR A 50 -7.66 -2.35 -8.18
N SER A 51 -6.90 -3.43 -8.34
CA SER A 51 -5.64 -3.66 -7.66
C SER A 51 -4.58 -4.20 -8.63
N ASN A 52 -3.35 -3.75 -8.48
CA ASN A 52 -2.17 -4.33 -9.14
C ASN A 52 -1.19 -4.78 -8.07
N THR A 53 -0.64 -6.00 -8.19
CA THR A 53 0.42 -6.48 -7.30
C THR A 53 1.65 -6.82 -8.12
N VAL A 54 2.79 -6.24 -7.74
CA VAL A 54 4.09 -6.52 -8.34
C VAL A 54 4.98 -7.10 -7.27
N VAL A 55 5.74 -8.14 -7.63
CA VAL A 55 6.73 -8.76 -6.74
C VAL A 55 8.11 -8.50 -7.34
N LEU A 56 9.01 -7.95 -6.53
CA LEU A 56 10.39 -7.70 -6.90
C LEU A 56 11.31 -8.52 -5.99
N ASN A 57 12.36 -9.09 -6.55
CA ASN A 57 13.41 -9.69 -5.74
C ASN A 57 14.18 -8.57 -5.05
N LEU A 58 14.42 -8.73 -3.75
CA LEU A 58 15.33 -7.86 -3.02
C LEU A 58 16.72 -8.45 -3.18
N GLU A 59 17.67 -7.62 -3.56
CA GLU A 59 19.11 -7.86 -3.46
C GLU A 59 19.67 -7.05 -2.27
N TRP A 60 20.86 -7.40 -1.74
CA TRP A 60 21.44 -6.69 -0.59
C TRP A 60 21.58 -5.18 -0.85
N ASP A 61 21.84 -4.81 -2.10
CA ASP A 61 22.00 -3.44 -2.57
C ASP A 61 20.69 -2.75 -2.99
N THR A 62 19.55 -3.46 -2.96
CA THR A 62 18.25 -2.90 -3.34
C THR A 62 17.87 -1.74 -2.41
N VAL A 63 17.64 -0.56 -2.99
CA VAL A 63 17.26 0.65 -2.24
C VAL A 63 15.76 0.65 -1.97
N LEU A 64 15.39 0.76 -0.70
CA LEU A 64 14.03 0.93 -0.22
C LEU A 64 13.76 2.40 0.11
N ASN A 65 12.57 2.89 -0.21
CA ASN A 65 12.19 4.29 -0.05
C ASN A 65 12.07 4.70 1.43
N GLY A 66 12.37 5.97 1.71
CA GLY A 66 12.44 6.49 3.08
C GLY A 66 11.11 6.45 3.82
N ARG A 67 9.99 6.58 3.11
CA ARG A 67 8.66 6.53 3.70
C ARG A 67 8.29 5.14 4.23
N LEU A 68 8.54 4.09 3.44
CA LEU A 68 8.41 2.68 3.85
C LEU A 68 9.27 2.41 5.08
N LEU A 69 10.55 2.78 5.02
CA LEU A 69 11.50 2.54 6.10
C LEU A 69 11.11 3.23 7.39
N SER A 70 10.66 4.49 7.31
CA SER A 70 10.23 5.25 8.49
C SER A 70 9.08 4.57 9.22
N GLN A 71 8.08 4.06 8.48
CA GLN A 71 6.98 3.32 9.09
C GLN A 71 7.41 1.96 9.63
N LEU A 72 8.23 1.22 8.89
CA LEU A 72 8.73 -0.08 9.30
C LEU A 72 9.53 0.00 10.61
N TYR A 73 10.46 0.94 10.72
CA TYR A 73 11.27 1.15 11.92
C TYR A 73 10.43 1.64 13.11
N ALA A 74 9.49 2.56 12.87
CA ALA A 74 8.58 3.03 13.92
C ALA A 74 7.68 1.91 14.45
N ALA A 75 7.14 1.06 13.55
CA ALA A 75 6.33 -0.10 13.93
C ALA A 75 7.12 -1.13 14.75
N ALA A 76 8.41 -1.30 14.42
CA ALA A 76 9.35 -2.12 15.19
C ALA A 76 9.77 -1.51 16.54
N GLY A 77 9.29 -0.32 16.92
CA GLY A 77 9.68 0.35 18.16
C GLY A 77 11.11 0.84 18.18
N ILE A 78 11.70 1.10 17.01
CA ILE A 78 13.02 1.69 16.90
C ILE A 78 12.86 3.21 16.93
N PRO A 79 13.50 3.93 17.89
CA PRO A 79 13.35 5.37 17.99
C PRO A 79 13.98 6.08 16.78
N LEU A 80 13.20 6.95 16.14
CA LEU A 80 13.63 7.76 15.00
C LEU A 80 13.63 9.24 15.41
N SER A 81 14.78 9.91 15.26
CA SER A 81 14.87 11.37 15.48
C SER A 81 14.28 12.19 14.34
N ARG A 82 14.15 11.57 13.15
CA ARG A 82 13.56 12.12 11.93
C ARG A 82 13.16 10.98 10.99
N PRO A 83 12.31 11.23 9.98
CA PRO A 83 12.07 10.26 8.91
C PRO A 83 13.40 9.78 8.31
N LEU A 84 13.47 8.47 8.03
CA LEU A 84 14.61 7.85 7.39
C LEU A 84 14.66 8.22 5.91
N ASN A 85 15.87 8.41 5.40
CA ASN A 85 16.10 8.48 3.96
C ASN A 85 16.02 7.08 3.35
N ALA A 86 15.90 7.02 2.02
CA ALA A 86 16.01 5.76 1.31
C ALA A 86 17.36 5.09 1.58
N THR A 87 17.37 3.79 1.86
CA THR A 87 18.59 3.01 2.17
C THR A 87 18.52 1.61 1.58
N ARG A 88 19.67 0.94 1.54
CA ARG A 88 19.77 -0.42 1.01
C ARG A 88 19.17 -1.45 1.98
N TYR A 89 18.57 -2.49 1.43
CA TYR A 89 17.95 -3.58 2.19
C TYR A 89 18.92 -4.21 3.20
N LEU A 90 20.21 -4.33 2.87
CA LEU A 90 21.23 -4.79 3.81
C LEU A 90 21.27 -3.99 5.12
N ASN A 91 21.15 -2.66 5.07
CA ASN A 91 21.16 -1.84 6.30
C ASN A 91 19.93 -2.11 7.17
N VAL A 92 18.76 -2.26 6.53
CA VAL A 92 17.51 -2.64 7.20
C VAL A 92 17.65 -4.00 7.86
N PHE A 93 18.19 -4.96 7.12
CA PHE A 93 18.42 -6.31 7.60
C PHE A 93 19.36 -6.35 8.81
N LEU A 94 20.48 -5.63 8.74
CA LEU A 94 21.43 -5.50 9.85
C LEU A 94 20.78 -4.89 11.10
N ASP A 95 19.88 -3.92 10.95
CA ASP A 95 19.18 -3.30 12.09
C ASP A 95 18.07 -4.18 12.68
N PHE A 96 17.40 -4.97 11.85
CA PHE A 96 16.29 -5.81 12.28
C PHE A 96 16.70 -7.17 12.82
N VAL A 97 17.82 -7.74 12.34
CA VAL A 97 18.20 -9.14 12.59
C VAL A 97 19.55 -9.29 13.30
N VAL A 98 20.45 -8.30 13.21
CA VAL A 98 21.86 -8.47 13.62
C VAL A 98 22.27 -7.54 14.76
N THR A 99 21.92 -6.26 14.66
CA THR A 99 22.30 -5.23 15.65
C THR A 99 21.06 -4.71 16.38
N PRO A 100 20.84 -5.13 17.63
CA PRO A 100 19.61 -4.83 18.37
C PRO A 100 19.36 -3.33 18.59
N ARG A 101 18.16 -2.86 18.26
CA ARG A 101 17.73 -1.43 18.31
C ARG A 101 16.25 -1.20 18.69
N SER A 102 15.41 -2.24 18.67
CA SER A 102 14.01 -2.17 19.06
C SER A 102 13.88 -2.03 20.57
N VAL A 103 12.98 -1.17 21.03
CA VAL A 103 12.71 -0.95 22.46
C VAL A 103 11.36 -1.58 22.83
N GLY A 104 11.42 -2.66 23.61
CA GLY A 104 10.25 -3.35 24.18
C GLY A 104 9.32 -4.06 23.19
N ARG A 105 9.18 -3.58 21.95
CA ARG A 105 8.27 -4.13 20.92
C ARG A 105 8.61 -5.56 20.53
N TRP A 106 9.88 -5.88 20.36
CA TRP A 106 10.34 -7.26 20.09
C TRP A 106 9.79 -8.30 21.09
N ALA A 107 9.41 -7.91 22.31
CA ALA A 107 8.87 -8.83 23.31
C ALA A 107 7.50 -9.42 22.90
N THR A 108 6.76 -8.79 21.98
CA THR A 108 5.49 -9.33 21.48
C THR A 108 5.66 -10.69 20.82
N ALA A 109 6.84 -10.98 20.25
CA ALA A 109 7.14 -12.27 19.65
C ALA A 109 7.20 -13.41 20.68
N PHE A 110 7.21 -13.14 22.00
CA PHE A 110 7.02 -14.18 23.02
C PHE A 110 5.57 -14.60 23.26
N VAL A 111 4.61 -13.90 22.66
CA VAL A 111 3.21 -14.33 22.70
C VAL A 111 3.10 -15.69 22.03
N ASN A 112 2.48 -16.65 22.71
CA ASN A 112 2.26 -18.02 22.22
C ASN A 112 3.55 -18.76 21.81
N SER A 113 4.70 -18.48 22.43
CA SER A 113 5.97 -19.15 22.12
C SER A 113 6.48 -20.10 23.21
N ALA A 114 5.57 -20.57 24.07
CA ALA A 114 5.90 -21.44 25.20
C ALA A 114 6.43 -22.83 24.77
N ASP A 115 6.06 -23.30 23.58
CA ASP A 115 6.51 -24.54 22.96
C ASP A 115 7.74 -24.35 22.05
N VAL A 116 8.11 -23.10 21.77
CA VAL A 116 9.25 -22.75 20.92
C VAL A 116 10.52 -22.70 21.76
N SER A 117 11.42 -23.65 21.53
CA SER A 117 12.70 -23.77 22.26
C SER A 117 13.69 -22.65 21.94
N GLN A 118 13.94 -22.35 20.67
CA GLN A 118 14.86 -21.27 20.27
C GLN A 118 14.16 -20.27 19.37
N MET A 119 14.44 -18.98 19.58
CA MET A 119 13.89 -17.88 18.80
C MET A 119 15.01 -16.92 18.40
N SER A 120 14.82 -16.19 17.30
CA SER A 120 15.77 -15.17 16.84
C SER A 120 16.00 -14.06 17.87
N ILE A 121 14.98 -13.78 18.70
CA ILE A 121 15.01 -12.76 19.76
C ILE A 121 15.66 -13.24 21.06
N ASN A 122 15.98 -14.54 21.21
CA ASN A 122 16.68 -15.03 22.40
C ASN A 122 18.09 -14.43 22.42
N GLY A 123 18.44 -13.77 23.52
CA GLY A 123 19.71 -13.08 23.68
C GLY A 123 20.88 -14.01 23.96
N ARG A 124 22.03 -13.40 24.23
CA ARG A 124 23.25 -14.10 24.63
C ARG A 124 23.11 -14.64 26.06
N PRO A 125 23.72 -15.78 26.39
CA PRO A 125 23.70 -16.35 27.74
C PRO A 125 24.63 -15.58 28.70
N ARG A 126 24.29 -14.33 29.03
CA ARG A 126 25.10 -13.49 29.93
C ARG A 126 24.85 -13.81 31.40
N ARG A 127 23.63 -14.19 31.75
CA ARG A 127 23.25 -14.61 33.10
C ARG A 127 21.97 -15.44 33.09
N ARG A 128 21.69 -16.15 34.17
CA ARG A 128 20.54 -17.06 34.25
C ARG A 128 19.40 -16.48 35.06
N SER A 129 19.70 -15.78 36.13
CA SER A 129 18.71 -15.21 37.04
C SER A 129 18.50 -13.72 36.80
N LEU A 130 17.29 -13.25 37.14
CA LEU A 130 16.95 -11.86 37.33
C LEU A 130 17.73 -11.25 38.51
N ASN A 131 18.03 -12.03 39.55
CA ASN A 131 18.83 -11.61 40.69
C ASN A 131 20.34 -11.82 40.46
N ALA A 132 20.96 -10.86 39.79
CA ALA A 132 22.36 -10.93 39.40
C ALA A 132 23.34 -11.04 40.58
N SER A 133 23.08 -10.31 41.68
CA SER A 133 23.95 -10.33 42.87
C SER A 133 23.94 -11.71 43.53
N ARG A 134 22.76 -12.33 43.66
CA ARG A 134 22.64 -13.69 44.19
C ARG A 134 23.35 -14.71 43.29
N GLU A 135 23.09 -14.67 41.98
CA GLU A 135 23.71 -15.59 41.02
C GLU A 135 25.24 -15.52 41.07
N ARG A 136 25.78 -14.29 41.10
CA ARG A 136 27.23 -14.06 41.17
C ARG A 136 27.84 -14.55 42.48
N ALA A 137 27.22 -14.23 43.62
CA ALA A 137 27.71 -14.68 44.92
C ALA A 137 27.71 -16.21 45.05
N LEU A 138 26.68 -16.88 44.52
CA LEU A 138 26.61 -18.35 44.49
C LEU A 138 27.69 -18.94 43.58
N PHE A 139 27.91 -18.36 42.40
CA PHE A 139 28.99 -18.78 41.50
C PHE A 139 30.37 -18.62 42.14
N GLU A 140 30.67 -17.44 42.70
CA GLU A 140 31.96 -17.14 43.34
C GLU A 140 32.24 -18.06 44.54
N ARG A 141 31.20 -18.41 45.31
CA ARG A 141 31.33 -19.39 46.39
C ARG A 141 31.68 -20.79 45.88
N ASP A 142 31.02 -21.25 44.82
CA ASP A 142 31.08 -22.65 44.39
C ASP A 142 32.23 -22.96 43.42
N ILE A 143 32.75 -21.96 42.70
CA ILE A 143 33.79 -22.15 41.68
C ILE A 143 35.11 -22.68 42.26
N HIS A 144 35.41 -22.36 43.53
CA HIS A 144 36.62 -22.80 44.23
C HIS A 144 36.79 -24.33 44.27
N ARG A 145 35.69 -25.11 44.15
CA ARG A 145 35.73 -26.59 44.12
C ARG A 145 36.45 -27.16 42.90
N PHE A 146 36.59 -26.37 41.83
CA PHE A 146 37.09 -26.82 40.53
C PHE A 146 38.46 -26.24 40.18
N GLU A 147 39.07 -25.43 41.05
CA GLU A 147 40.32 -24.71 40.78
C GLU A 147 41.48 -25.62 40.38
N SER A 148 41.59 -26.81 41.00
CA SER A 148 42.66 -27.75 40.72
C SER A 148 42.26 -28.80 39.69
N SER A 149 41.01 -29.28 39.72
CA SER A 149 40.54 -30.42 38.93
C SER A 149 39.91 -30.07 37.59
N GLY A 150 39.49 -28.82 37.39
CA GLY A 150 38.55 -28.47 36.32
C GLY A 150 37.18 -29.10 36.52
N PHE A 151 36.29 -28.92 35.54
CA PHE A 151 34.96 -29.51 35.51
C PHE A 151 34.91 -30.70 34.54
N LEU A 152 34.52 -31.89 35.04
CA LEU A 152 34.32 -33.07 34.21
C LEU A 152 32.96 -32.99 33.48
N LEU A 153 33.00 -32.72 32.18
CA LEU A 153 31.83 -32.71 31.30
C LEU A 153 31.66 -34.10 30.63
N TRP A 154 30.99 -34.17 29.48
CA TRP A 154 30.56 -35.38 28.79
C TRP A 154 31.69 -36.42 28.63
N GLY A 155 31.55 -37.59 29.25
CA GLY A 155 32.56 -38.65 29.21
C GLY A 155 33.80 -38.31 30.03
N THR A 156 34.98 -38.25 29.39
CA THR A 156 36.28 -37.97 30.03
C THR A 156 36.77 -36.53 29.80
N GLU A 157 35.92 -35.66 29.26
CA GLU A 157 36.28 -34.28 28.95
C GLU A 157 36.39 -33.44 30.23
N VAL A 158 37.52 -32.78 30.45
CA VAL A 158 37.73 -31.88 31.59
C VAL A 158 37.92 -30.45 31.09
N LEU A 159 37.09 -29.54 31.59
CA LEU A 159 37.08 -28.12 31.21
C LEU A 159 37.82 -27.28 32.25
N PHE A 160 38.71 -26.42 31.76
CA PHE A 160 39.47 -25.46 32.57
C PHE A 160 39.12 -24.00 32.25
N ASP A 161 38.39 -23.73 31.17
CA ASP A 161 37.90 -22.40 30.84
C ASP A 161 36.55 -22.12 31.51
N VAL A 162 36.37 -20.89 31.98
CA VAL A 162 35.15 -20.45 32.66
C VAL A 162 34.74 -19.06 32.20
N LEU A 163 33.45 -18.88 31.89
CA LEU A 163 32.84 -17.59 31.56
C LEU A 163 31.78 -17.25 32.60
N PRO A 164 32.11 -16.45 33.64
CA PRO A 164 31.22 -16.13 34.75
C PRO A 164 29.96 -15.35 34.33
N PRO A 165 28.88 -15.39 35.13
CA PRO A 165 27.72 -14.53 34.94
C PRO A 165 28.06 -13.04 35.06
N VAL A 166 27.38 -12.21 34.28
CA VAL A 166 27.54 -10.75 34.29
C VAL A 166 26.48 -10.08 35.14
N ALA A 167 26.88 -9.09 35.94
CA ALA A 167 25.96 -8.32 36.77
C ALA A 167 25.25 -7.18 36.01
N ASP A 168 26.00 -6.45 35.19
CA ASP A 168 25.56 -5.21 34.54
C ASP A 168 25.52 -5.32 33.00
N GLY A 169 24.94 -4.31 32.33
CA GLY A 169 24.97 -4.21 30.86
C GLY A 169 24.31 -5.38 30.15
N THR A 170 23.25 -5.93 30.74
CA THR A 170 22.52 -7.11 30.25
C THR A 170 21.15 -6.67 29.74
N ALA A 171 20.74 -7.17 28.58
CA ALA A 171 19.39 -6.93 28.07
C ALA A 171 18.41 -7.98 28.63
N VAL A 172 17.12 -7.68 28.65
CA VAL A 172 16.09 -8.59 29.19
C VAL A 172 16.19 -9.98 28.54
N GLN A 173 16.38 -10.06 27.22
CA GLN A 173 16.52 -11.31 26.46
C GLN A 173 17.79 -12.11 26.74
N ASP A 174 18.82 -11.49 27.35
CA ASP A 174 20.08 -12.15 27.68
C ASP A 174 19.99 -12.92 29.02
N VAL A 175 18.85 -12.81 29.73
CA VAL A 175 18.58 -13.45 31.01
C VAL A 175 17.64 -14.63 30.82
N ALA A 176 18.11 -15.84 31.13
CA ALA A 176 17.31 -17.07 30.96
C ALA A 176 15.95 -17.01 31.68
N GLU A 177 15.95 -16.63 32.96
CA GLU A 177 14.75 -16.49 33.79
C GLU A 177 13.75 -15.48 33.23
N ALA A 178 14.22 -14.35 32.71
CA ALA A 178 13.37 -13.35 32.08
C ALA A 178 12.73 -13.90 30.80
N VAL A 179 13.50 -14.59 29.96
CA VAL A 179 12.99 -15.21 28.72
C VAL A 179 11.97 -16.31 29.03
N LEU A 180 12.24 -17.18 30.01
CA LEU A 180 11.27 -18.20 30.45
C LEU A 180 9.98 -17.56 30.96
N CYS A 181 10.11 -16.49 31.75
CA CYS A 181 8.97 -15.73 32.22
C CYS A 181 8.17 -15.14 31.05
N LEU A 182 8.80 -14.40 30.14
CA LEU A 182 8.13 -13.80 28.96
C LEU A 182 7.42 -14.84 28.09
N LYS A 183 8.05 -16.00 27.88
CA LYS A 183 7.46 -17.15 27.17
C LYS A 183 6.29 -17.80 27.92
N GLY A 184 6.24 -17.67 29.24
CA GLY A 184 5.25 -18.33 30.08
C GLY A 184 5.58 -19.80 30.37
N VAL A 185 6.86 -20.14 30.47
CA VAL A 185 7.34 -21.52 30.65
C VAL A 185 7.82 -21.72 32.09
N SER A 186 7.25 -22.71 32.79
CA SER A 186 7.71 -23.12 34.11
C SER A 186 9.00 -23.95 34.03
N ALA A 187 9.75 -24.05 35.13
CA ALA A 187 10.94 -24.90 35.18
C ALA A 187 10.64 -26.38 34.87
N ASP A 188 9.49 -26.88 35.33
CA ASP A 188 9.02 -28.24 35.07
C ASP A 188 8.76 -28.53 33.60
N ALA A 189 8.22 -27.55 32.87
CA ALA A 189 8.05 -27.65 31.42
C ALA A 189 9.38 -27.45 30.68
N PHE A 190 10.21 -26.54 31.18
CA PHE A 190 11.46 -26.14 30.54
C PHE A 190 12.47 -27.28 30.42
N VAL A 191 12.56 -28.16 31.44
CA VAL A 191 13.52 -29.27 31.46
C VAL A 191 13.38 -30.23 30.26
N ASN A 192 12.18 -30.30 29.70
CA ASN A 192 11.81 -31.15 28.57
C ASN A 192 11.38 -30.35 27.32
N LEU A 193 11.62 -29.04 27.29
CA LEU A 193 11.25 -28.18 26.16
C LEU A 193 12.02 -28.61 24.91
N GLN A 194 11.28 -29.02 23.87
CA GLN A 194 11.74 -29.60 22.59
C GLN A 194 12.48 -30.94 22.68
N TYR A 195 13.35 -31.13 23.66
CA TYR A 195 14.09 -32.37 23.85
C TYR A 195 13.90 -32.91 25.27
N PRO A 196 13.47 -34.17 25.43
CA PRO A 196 13.25 -34.74 26.74
C PRO A 196 14.58 -35.00 27.44
N SER A 197 14.68 -34.54 28.69
CA SER A 197 15.62 -35.07 29.67
C SER A 197 15.16 -36.45 30.16
N LYS A 198 15.96 -37.11 31.01
CA LYS A 198 15.49 -38.33 31.71
C LYS A 198 14.53 -38.04 32.87
N LEU A 199 14.22 -36.78 33.16
CA LEU A 199 13.34 -36.35 34.23
C LEU A 199 11.91 -36.16 33.69
N ASP A 200 10.90 -36.66 34.40
CA ASP A 200 9.48 -36.40 34.08
C ASP A 200 8.78 -35.73 35.29
N PRO A 201 9.08 -34.45 35.57
CA PRO A 201 8.57 -33.76 36.78
C PRO A 201 7.04 -33.63 36.80
N LEU A 202 6.36 -33.74 35.65
CA LEU A 202 4.91 -33.68 35.58
C LEU A 202 4.23 -34.99 36.02
N LYS A 203 4.96 -36.10 36.04
CA LYS A 203 4.43 -37.44 36.41
C LYS A 203 5.13 -38.07 37.61
N ASN A 204 6.36 -37.68 37.90
CA ASN A 204 7.18 -38.26 38.97
C ASN A 204 7.48 -37.21 40.06
N PRO A 205 6.96 -37.38 41.29
CA PRO A 205 7.20 -36.46 42.40
C PRO A 205 8.68 -36.29 42.78
N SER A 206 9.50 -37.33 42.61
CA SER A 206 10.94 -37.24 42.89
C SER A 206 11.65 -36.34 41.87
N ASP A 207 11.26 -36.44 40.60
CA ASP A 207 11.81 -35.60 39.54
C ASP A 207 11.33 -34.15 39.70
N ALA A 208 10.07 -33.95 40.10
CA ALA A 208 9.53 -32.63 40.45
C ALA A 208 10.33 -31.97 41.59
N ALA A 209 10.65 -32.71 42.65
CA ALA A 209 11.48 -32.21 43.74
C ALA A 209 12.90 -31.86 43.28
N ALA A 210 13.51 -32.67 42.41
CA ALA A 210 14.83 -32.38 41.84
C ALA A 210 14.82 -31.11 40.98
N VAL A 211 13.82 -30.96 40.12
CA VAL A 211 13.64 -29.77 39.26
C VAL A 211 13.34 -28.53 40.10
N ALA A 212 12.57 -28.64 41.18
CA ALA A 212 12.34 -27.53 42.11
C ALA A 212 13.65 -27.04 42.77
N VAL A 213 14.56 -27.95 43.14
CA VAL A 213 15.89 -27.59 43.65
C VAL A 213 16.72 -26.87 42.59
N TRP A 214 16.69 -27.36 41.35
CA TRP A 214 17.36 -26.68 40.25
C TRP A 214 16.80 -25.28 40.00
N ALA A 215 15.47 -25.15 39.98
CA ALA A 215 14.76 -23.90 39.77
C ALA A 215 15.05 -22.89 40.87
N ASP A 216 15.07 -23.29 42.15
CA ASP A 216 15.40 -22.38 43.25
C ASP A 216 16.83 -21.81 43.13
N ILE A 217 17.77 -22.60 42.60
CA ILE A 217 19.15 -22.15 42.41
C ILE A 217 19.29 -21.23 41.19
N MET A 218 18.64 -21.59 40.08
CA MET A 218 18.88 -20.97 38.76
C MET A 218 17.86 -19.89 38.39
N PHE A 219 16.61 -20.05 38.81
CA PHE A 219 15.45 -19.24 38.45
C PHE A 219 14.56 -18.94 39.68
N PRO A 220 15.11 -18.26 40.70
CA PRO A 220 14.41 -18.06 41.97
C PRO A 220 13.18 -17.14 41.92
N ASP A 221 13.12 -16.24 40.94
CA ASP A 221 12.05 -15.26 40.74
C ASP A 221 11.01 -15.72 39.70
N LEU A 222 11.27 -16.83 38.99
CA LEU A 222 10.46 -17.30 37.86
C LEU A 222 9.00 -17.57 38.24
N ALA A 223 8.75 -18.22 39.38
CA ALA A 223 7.39 -18.53 39.82
C ALA A 223 6.57 -17.25 40.06
N ALA A 224 7.15 -16.27 40.76
CA ALA A 224 6.52 -14.98 41.00
C ALA A 224 6.33 -14.21 39.68
N CYS A 225 7.33 -14.26 38.80
CA CYS A 225 7.27 -13.62 37.49
C CYS A 225 6.16 -14.21 36.60
N LEU A 226 5.97 -15.54 36.59
CA LEU A 226 4.91 -16.20 35.83
C LEU A 226 3.51 -15.85 36.35
N VAL A 227 3.35 -15.71 37.67
CA VAL A 227 2.10 -15.18 38.25
C VAL A 227 1.86 -13.75 37.76
N ARG A 228 2.88 -12.89 37.87
CA ARG A 228 2.80 -11.49 37.40
C ARG A 228 2.48 -11.38 35.91
N ARG A 229 3.08 -12.25 35.09
CA ARG A 229 2.77 -12.35 33.66
C ARG A 229 1.29 -12.60 33.44
N ASN A 230 0.70 -13.58 34.11
CA ASN A 230 -0.70 -13.93 33.92
C ASN A 230 -1.64 -12.79 34.33
N GLU A 231 -1.31 -12.06 35.39
CA GLU A 231 -2.03 -10.84 35.78
C GLU A 231 -1.99 -9.77 34.68
N LEU A 232 -0.79 -9.48 34.14
CA LEU A 232 -0.61 -8.46 33.11
C LEU A 232 -1.31 -8.85 31.80
N LEU A 233 -1.25 -10.13 31.41
CA LEU A 233 -1.98 -10.63 30.23
C LEU A 233 -3.50 -10.52 30.41
N ALA A 234 -4.02 -10.79 31.61
CA ALA A 234 -5.44 -10.67 31.91
C ALA A 234 -5.93 -9.22 31.96
N ALA A 235 -5.07 -8.28 32.39
CA ALA A 235 -5.40 -6.86 32.50
C ALA A 235 -5.22 -6.08 31.18
N ALA A 236 -4.41 -6.57 30.25
CA ALA A 236 -4.05 -5.84 29.03
C ALA A 236 -5.12 -5.94 27.91
N PRO A 237 -5.23 -4.93 27.02
CA PRO A 237 -6.14 -4.97 25.88
C PRO A 237 -5.84 -6.10 24.88
N THR A 238 -4.57 -6.50 24.78
CA THR A 238 -4.11 -7.63 23.98
C THR A 238 -3.01 -8.39 24.73
N PRO A 239 -2.83 -9.70 24.49
CA PRO A 239 -1.73 -10.46 25.08
C PRO A 239 -0.35 -9.83 24.78
N ALA A 240 -0.16 -9.32 23.57
CA ALA A 240 1.06 -8.63 23.16
C ALA A 240 1.37 -7.40 24.04
N ALA A 241 0.36 -6.59 24.35
CA ALA A 241 0.54 -5.44 25.24
C ALA A 241 0.91 -5.87 26.66
N GLY A 242 0.34 -6.97 27.17
CA GLY A 242 0.69 -7.52 28.48
C GLY A 242 2.12 -8.05 28.56
N VAL A 243 2.62 -8.72 27.51
CA VAL A 243 4.04 -9.16 27.47
C VAL A 243 5.01 -7.99 27.38
N VAL A 244 4.69 -6.94 26.61
CA VAL A 244 5.52 -5.72 26.55
C VAL A 244 5.57 -5.03 27.92
N ALA A 245 4.43 -4.90 28.60
CA ALA A 245 4.37 -4.35 29.95
C ALA A 245 5.24 -5.16 30.93
N LEU A 246 5.20 -6.50 30.83
CA LEU A 246 6.07 -7.37 31.63
C LEU A 246 7.55 -7.14 31.32
N ALA A 247 7.94 -7.03 30.05
CA ALA A 247 9.32 -6.75 29.68
C ALA A 247 9.81 -5.40 30.25
N GLU A 248 8.97 -4.37 30.22
CA GLU A 248 9.25 -3.05 30.81
C GLU A 248 9.37 -3.13 32.35
N GLU A 249 8.49 -3.86 33.02
CA GLU A 249 8.57 -4.10 34.47
C GLU A 249 9.86 -4.83 34.85
N LEU A 250 10.24 -5.87 34.10
CA LEU A 250 11.49 -6.60 34.30
C LEU A 250 12.72 -5.72 34.08
N ALA A 251 12.69 -4.89 33.03
CA ALA A 251 13.76 -3.94 32.75
C ALA A 251 13.95 -2.93 33.88
N ALA A 252 12.86 -2.36 34.39
CA ALA A 252 12.91 -1.40 35.48
C ALA A 252 13.33 -2.04 36.81
N THR A 253 12.77 -3.21 37.14
CA THR A 253 12.97 -3.86 38.45
C THR A 253 14.38 -4.43 38.60
N PHE A 254 14.94 -4.98 37.52
CA PHE A 254 16.23 -5.68 37.55
C PHE A 254 17.35 -4.93 36.84
N ASN A 255 17.16 -3.64 36.55
CA ASN A 255 18.11 -2.76 35.87
C ASN A 255 18.62 -3.37 34.55
N LEU A 256 17.70 -3.85 33.71
CA LEU A 256 18.00 -4.48 32.42
C LEU A 256 17.69 -3.53 31.26
N SER A 257 18.36 -3.73 30.14
CA SER A 257 18.08 -3.01 28.90
C SER A 257 16.91 -3.63 28.12
N LEU A 258 16.06 -2.77 27.53
CA LEU A 258 14.99 -3.16 26.61
C LEU A 258 15.43 -3.22 25.14
N VAL A 259 16.70 -2.95 24.85
CA VAL A 259 17.19 -2.90 23.47
C VAL A 259 17.41 -4.32 22.95
N ASN A 260 16.69 -4.71 21.90
CA ASN A 260 16.87 -5.99 21.20
C ASN A 260 16.70 -5.83 19.67
N ILE A 261 16.96 -6.89 18.91
CA ILE A 261 16.67 -6.92 17.48
C ILE A 261 15.16 -6.81 17.32
N ALA A 262 14.71 -5.99 16.37
CA ALA A 262 13.29 -5.92 16.04
C ALA A 262 12.75 -7.32 15.74
N GLY A 263 13.59 -8.21 15.21
CA GLY A 263 13.27 -9.59 14.94
C GLY A 263 12.65 -9.74 13.56
N THR A 264 12.66 -10.97 13.08
CA THR A 264 12.14 -11.38 11.78
C THR A 264 10.68 -10.90 11.59
N GLU A 265 9.80 -11.13 12.56
CA GLU A 265 8.35 -10.84 12.45
C GLU A 265 8.05 -9.39 12.00
N TYR A 266 8.76 -8.42 12.58
CA TYR A 266 8.56 -7.01 12.26
C TYR A 266 9.11 -6.61 10.89
N LEU A 267 10.19 -7.25 10.43
CA LEU A 267 10.76 -7.01 9.10
C LEU A 267 9.80 -7.42 7.97
N TYR A 268 9.07 -8.51 8.15
CA TYR A 268 8.13 -9.06 7.17
C TYR A 268 6.68 -8.62 7.39
N SER A 269 6.45 -7.70 8.33
CA SER A 269 5.11 -7.15 8.59
C SER A 269 4.66 -6.21 7.46
N PRO A 270 3.40 -6.31 7.00
CA PRO A 270 2.90 -5.46 5.92
C PRO A 270 2.78 -4.00 6.36
N THR A 271 3.27 -3.09 5.52
CA THR A 271 3.19 -1.64 5.71
C THR A 271 2.21 -1.05 4.72
N THR A 272 1.10 -0.47 5.21
CA THR A 272 0.02 0.07 4.36
C THR A 272 -0.04 1.59 4.43
N PHE A 273 0.01 2.24 3.28
CA PHE A 273 -0.23 3.66 3.08
C PHE A 273 -1.64 3.90 2.54
N LEU A 274 -2.35 4.84 3.17
CA LEU A 274 -3.70 5.24 2.79
C LEU A 274 -3.70 6.72 2.39
N GLU A 275 -4.05 7.02 1.14
CA GLU A 275 -4.04 8.36 0.55
C GLU A 275 -5.27 8.65 -0.32
N GLY A 276 -5.45 9.91 -0.71
CA GLY A 276 -6.59 10.32 -1.53
C GLY A 276 -7.85 10.66 -0.72
N PHE A 277 -8.98 10.64 -1.41
CA PHE A 277 -10.30 11.01 -0.90
C PHE A 277 -10.93 9.88 -0.08
N LEU A 278 -11.99 10.16 0.68
CA LEU A 278 -12.77 9.14 1.37
C LEU A 278 -13.68 8.42 0.38
N ASP A 279 -13.44 7.12 0.23
CA ASP A 279 -14.25 6.22 -0.55
C ASP A 279 -15.58 5.89 0.17
N ILE A 280 -16.50 5.22 -0.52
CA ILE A 280 -17.80 4.73 -0.04
C ILE A 280 -17.63 3.81 1.18
N SER A 281 -16.46 3.16 1.32
CA SER A 281 -16.10 2.36 2.50
C SER A 281 -15.78 3.20 3.74
N GLY A 282 -15.66 4.52 3.61
CA GLY A 282 -15.20 5.42 4.68
C GLY A 282 -13.68 5.43 4.86
N GLN A 283 -12.93 4.66 4.06
CA GLN A 283 -11.46 4.67 4.05
C GLN A 283 -10.93 5.54 2.92
N ARG A 284 -9.64 5.91 2.98
CA ARG A 284 -9.02 6.62 1.87
C ARG A 284 -8.88 5.71 0.65
N ALA A 285 -9.17 6.26 -0.53
CA ALA A 285 -9.31 5.54 -1.79
C ALA A 285 -8.01 4.92 -2.33
N GLY A 286 -6.88 5.63 -2.18
CA GLY A 286 -5.57 5.15 -2.55
C GLY A 286 -5.02 4.26 -1.44
N GLN A 287 -4.82 2.98 -1.71
CA GLN A 287 -4.12 2.07 -0.82
C GLN A 287 -2.85 1.55 -1.49
N LEU A 288 -1.74 1.58 -0.78
CA LEU A 288 -0.46 1.03 -1.20
C LEU A 288 0.09 0.19 -0.06
N THR A 289 0.27 -1.10 -0.29
CA THR A 289 0.82 -2.02 0.70
C THR A 289 2.15 -2.56 0.24
N TYR A 290 3.16 -2.45 1.09
CA TYR A 290 4.44 -3.15 0.94
C TYR A 290 4.48 -4.33 1.90
N GLN A 291 4.92 -5.48 1.41
CA GLN A 291 5.17 -6.64 2.24
C GLN A 291 6.47 -7.31 1.78
N ILE A 292 7.46 -7.30 2.65
CA ILE A 292 8.66 -8.13 2.44
C ILE A 292 8.26 -9.57 2.74
N MET A 293 8.69 -10.50 1.90
CA MET A 293 8.45 -11.94 2.03
C MET A 293 9.77 -12.67 1.79
N GLY A 294 9.95 -13.85 2.36
CA GLY A 294 11.17 -14.62 2.17
C GLY A 294 11.36 -15.69 3.22
N ARG A 295 12.43 -16.47 3.08
CA ARG A 295 12.84 -17.41 4.13
C ARG A 295 13.36 -16.61 5.32
N ASP A 296 12.91 -16.95 6.54
CA ASP A 296 13.49 -16.40 7.76
C ASP A 296 14.99 -16.76 7.83
N PRO A 297 15.89 -15.79 7.68
CA PRO A 297 17.33 -16.05 7.67
C PRO A 297 17.84 -16.38 9.07
N ALA A 298 17.04 -16.17 10.12
CA ALA A 298 17.40 -16.62 11.45
C ALA A 298 17.52 -18.13 11.56
N VAL A 299 16.83 -18.87 10.68
CA VAL A 299 16.96 -20.33 10.60
C VAL A 299 18.42 -20.74 10.45
N VAL A 300 19.24 -19.99 9.71
CA VAL A 300 20.66 -20.33 9.43
C VAL A 300 21.46 -20.52 10.71
N TYR A 301 21.27 -19.66 11.72
CA TYR A 301 21.98 -19.79 12.99
C TYR A 301 21.19 -20.62 14.02
N MET A 302 19.88 -20.79 13.86
CA MET A 302 19.04 -21.61 14.76
C MET A 302 19.01 -23.12 14.42
N VAL A 303 19.50 -23.56 13.24
CA VAL A 303 19.46 -24.99 12.87
C VAL A 303 20.23 -25.86 13.88
N GLY A 304 19.60 -26.97 14.28
CA GLY A 304 20.27 -28.09 14.96
C GLY A 304 20.47 -27.91 16.46
N SER A 305 19.76 -27.00 17.12
CA SER A 305 19.94 -26.70 18.55
C SER A 305 21.38 -26.32 18.90
N GLY A 306 22.00 -25.55 17.99
CA GLY A 306 23.38 -25.15 18.15
C GLY A 306 23.60 -23.69 18.47
N ASN A 307 22.64 -22.77 18.28
CA ASN A 307 22.86 -21.42 18.78
C ASN A 307 22.95 -21.41 20.31
N LEU A 308 24.03 -20.88 20.87
CA LEU A 308 24.18 -20.70 22.32
C LEU A 308 23.40 -19.45 22.75
N ASP A 309 22.14 -19.64 23.10
CA ASP A 309 21.26 -18.59 23.60
C ASP A 309 21.07 -18.64 25.13
N SER A 310 20.38 -17.63 25.67
CA SER A 310 20.18 -17.46 27.11
C SER A 310 19.53 -18.67 27.80
N ILE A 311 18.65 -19.41 27.13
CA ILE A 311 17.95 -20.56 27.74
C ILE A 311 18.65 -21.89 27.48
N LEU A 312 19.27 -22.10 26.31
CA LEU A 312 19.96 -23.35 25.98
C LEU A 312 21.06 -23.67 26.99
N VAL A 313 21.90 -22.68 27.32
CA VAL A 313 23.03 -22.85 28.26
C VAL A 313 22.55 -23.18 29.67
N ALA A 314 21.43 -22.59 30.11
CA ALA A 314 20.86 -22.87 31.41
C ALA A 314 20.33 -24.31 31.48
N ARG A 315 19.63 -24.77 30.44
CA ARG A 315 19.04 -26.12 30.34
C ARG A 315 20.06 -27.25 30.41
N GLU A 316 21.26 -27.03 29.88
CA GLU A 316 22.32 -28.05 29.82
C GLU A 316 22.63 -28.66 31.20
N THR A 317 22.47 -27.89 32.28
CA THR A 317 22.63 -28.38 33.65
C THR A 317 21.70 -29.56 33.94
N ALA A 318 20.43 -29.45 33.58
CA ALA A 318 19.47 -30.52 33.83
C ALA A 318 19.70 -31.75 32.94
N TRP A 319 20.21 -31.53 31.73
CA TRP A 319 20.61 -32.61 30.85
C TRP A 319 21.80 -33.38 31.39
N TRP A 320 22.86 -32.68 31.78
CA TRP A 320 24.04 -33.33 32.36
C TRP A 320 23.70 -34.06 33.65
N CYS A 321 22.95 -33.42 34.56
CA CYS A 321 22.53 -34.03 35.82
C CYS A 321 21.61 -35.24 35.68
N SER A 322 20.78 -35.28 34.63
CA SER A 322 19.87 -36.41 34.40
C SER A 322 20.51 -37.54 33.58
N ILE A 323 21.48 -37.23 32.72
CA ILE A 323 22.06 -38.21 31.78
C ILE A 323 23.38 -38.81 32.30
N GLN A 324 24.29 -38.00 32.83
CA GLN A 324 25.69 -38.38 33.10
C GLN A 324 26.03 -38.46 34.59
N TYR A 325 25.41 -37.63 35.44
CA TYR A 325 25.78 -37.61 36.84
C TYR A 325 25.45 -38.93 37.55
N ILE A 326 26.47 -39.53 38.15
CA ILE A 326 26.36 -40.65 39.07
C ILE A 326 26.92 -40.20 40.41
N ASP A 327 26.14 -40.37 41.48
CA ASP A 327 26.60 -40.02 42.82
C ASP A 327 27.76 -40.95 43.22
N PRO A 328 28.98 -40.42 43.46
CA PRO A 328 30.13 -41.25 43.79
C PRO A 328 29.98 -41.98 45.12
N ALA A 329 29.09 -41.53 46.02
CA ALA A 329 28.84 -42.19 47.29
C ALA A 329 27.92 -43.42 47.16
N THR A 330 27.02 -43.43 46.16
CA THR A 330 25.98 -44.46 46.03
C THR A 330 26.08 -45.28 44.74
N GLY A 331 26.85 -44.82 43.75
CA GLY A 331 26.96 -45.46 42.44
C GLY A 331 25.70 -45.36 41.58
N ALA A 332 24.71 -44.52 41.96
CA ALA A 332 23.43 -44.39 41.28
C ALA A 332 23.17 -42.95 40.80
N PRO A 333 22.30 -42.73 39.78
CA PRO A 333 21.88 -41.40 39.38
C PRO A 333 21.18 -40.66 40.53
N ASN A 334 21.54 -39.38 40.75
CA ASN A 334 20.91 -38.53 41.75
C ASN A 334 20.87 -37.07 41.27
N ALA A 335 19.81 -36.71 40.54
CA ALA A 335 19.66 -35.39 39.95
C ALA A 335 19.63 -34.27 41.00
N THR A 336 18.94 -34.47 42.14
CA THR A 336 18.87 -33.48 43.22
C THR A 336 20.26 -33.13 43.74
N LYS A 337 21.07 -34.14 44.08
CA LYS A 337 22.44 -33.93 44.56
C LYS A 337 23.30 -33.26 43.49
N CYS A 338 23.16 -33.67 42.23
CA CYS A 338 23.83 -33.02 41.12
C CYS A 338 23.52 -31.52 41.07
N PHE A 339 22.23 -31.15 41.06
CA PHE A 339 21.82 -29.75 40.98
C PHE A 339 22.41 -28.90 42.10
N THR A 340 22.39 -29.40 43.34
CA THR A 340 23.01 -28.68 44.48
C THR A 340 24.52 -28.49 44.35
N GLN A 341 25.21 -29.34 43.58
CA GLN A 341 26.65 -29.31 43.45
C GLN A 341 27.14 -28.46 42.28
N VAL A 342 26.44 -28.50 41.14
CA VAL A 342 26.98 -27.97 39.87
C VAL A 342 26.11 -26.92 39.20
N ALA A 343 24.86 -26.69 39.63
CA ALA A 343 23.96 -25.78 38.90
C ALA A 343 24.50 -24.33 38.81
N THR A 344 25.26 -23.90 39.82
CA THR A 344 25.84 -22.56 39.87
C THR A 344 27.04 -22.37 38.95
N THR A 345 27.77 -23.45 38.60
CA THR A 345 29.06 -23.39 37.87
C THR A 345 29.03 -24.04 36.49
N LEU A 346 28.29 -25.14 36.29
CA LEU A 346 28.24 -25.89 35.03
C LEU A 346 27.88 -25.01 33.80
N PRO A 347 26.86 -24.12 33.85
CA PRO A 347 26.57 -23.23 32.73
C PRO A 347 27.78 -22.40 32.27
N ALA A 348 28.61 -21.94 33.21
CA ALA A 348 29.78 -21.11 32.93
C ALA A 348 30.91 -21.91 32.26
N PHE A 349 31.14 -23.15 32.70
CA PHE A 349 32.08 -24.08 32.06
C PHE A 349 31.59 -24.48 30.65
N PHE A 350 30.32 -24.86 30.54
CA PHE A 350 29.72 -25.26 29.27
C PHE A 350 29.78 -24.16 28.23
N LEU A 351 29.48 -22.92 28.61
CA LEU A 351 29.58 -21.77 27.73
C LEU A 351 31.04 -21.48 27.32
N ALA A 352 31.97 -21.55 28.28
CA ALA A 352 33.39 -21.27 28.04
C ALA A 352 34.05 -22.30 27.11
N LYS A 353 33.62 -23.57 27.15
CA LYS A 353 34.05 -24.60 26.19
C LYS A 353 33.95 -24.11 24.73
N TYR A 354 32.88 -23.41 24.41
CA TYR A 354 32.60 -22.92 23.05
C TYR A 354 33.32 -21.62 22.68
N THR A 355 34.17 -21.08 23.57
CA THR A 355 35.13 -20.03 23.22
C THR A 355 36.34 -20.58 22.47
N HIS A 356 36.61 -21.90 22.60
CA HIS A 356 37.76 -22.59 22.01
C HIS A 356 37.40 -23.77 21.10
N ILE A 357 36.12 -24.16 21.07
CA ILE A 357 35.62 -25.23 20.21
C ILE A 357 34.57 -24.68 19.24
N TYR A 358 34.78 -24.96 17.95
CA TYR A 358 33.78 -24.75 16.91
C TYR A 358 33.03 -26.07 16.65
N ALA A 359 31.77 -26.16 17.10
CA ALA A 359 30.93 -27.34 16.92
C ALA A 359 29.69 -27.00 16.06
N GLY A 360 29.92 -26.50 14.84
CA GLY A 360 28.84 -26.05 13.96
C GLY A 360 28.21 -24.76 14.45
N THR A 361 26.91 -24.73 14.70
CA THR A 361 26.23 -23.52 15.19
C THR A 361 26.53 -23.20 16.66
N ARG A 362 27.18 -24.11 17.42
CA ARG A 362 27.63 -23.88 18.81
C ARG A 362 29.01 -23.26 18.86
N TYR A 363 29.05 -21.97 19.11
CA TYR A 363 30.28 -21.22 19.36
C TYR A 363 29.98 -19.93 20.12
N VAL A 364 31.01 -19.42 20.79
CA VAL A 364 31.07 -18.03 21.23
C VAL A 364 32.02 -17.29 20.28
N ASP A 365 31.58 -16.16 19.75
CA ASP A 365 32.44 -15.30 18.93
C ASP A 365 33.66 -14.88 19.75
N ALA A 366 34.87 -15.13 19.23
CA ALA A 366 36.11 -14.71 19.90
C ALA A 366 36.14 -13.18 20.11
N SER A 367 35.46 -12.47 19.21
CA SER A 367 35.27 -11.04 19.21
C SER A 367 34.43 -10.52 20.38
N ALA A 368 33.62 -11.39 21.02
CA ALA A 368 32.67 -11.07 22.08
C ALA A 368 33.23 -11.28 23.50
N VAL A 369 34.34 -12.00 23.65
CA VAL A 369 34.95 -12.33 24.94
C VAL A 369 36.46 -12.03 24.96
N ALA A 370 37.04 -11.91 26.14
CA ALA A 370 38.47 -11.80 26.35
C ALA A 370 38.86 -12.55 27.62
N VAL A 371 40.10 -13.06 27.66
CA VAL A 371 40.67 -13.62 28.88
C VAL A 371 40.76 -12.50 29.91
N SER A 372 40.19 -12.73 31.09
CA SER A 372 40.14 -11.77 32.20
C SER A 372 41.13 -12.09 33.31
N GLY A 373 41.59 -13.35 33.41
CA GLY A 373 42.53 -13.78 34.44
C GLY A 373 42.60 -15.30 34.59
N SER A 374 43.06 -15.74 35.75
CA SER A 374 43.08 -17.15 36.15
C SER A 374 42.70 -17.32 37.62
N LEU A 375 42.16 -18.49 37.95
CA LEU A 375 41.82 -18.92 39.30
C LEU A 375 42.29 -20.36 39.50
N GLY A 376 43.43 -20.55 40.17
CA GLY A 376 44.12 -21.84 40.18
C GLY A 376 44.52 -22.26 38.76
N ASN A 377 44.09 -23.45 38.33
CA ASN A 377 44.27 -23.95 36.96
C ASN A 377 43.17 -23.48 35.99
N LEU A 378 42.18 -22.71 36.47
CA LEU A 378 41.10 -22.22 35.62
C LEU A 378 41.50 -20.94 34.88
N THR A 379 41.16 -20.87 33.61
CA THR A 379 41.24 -19.63 32.82
C THR A 379 39.89 -18.94 32.85
N THR A 380 39.84 -17.70 33.34
CA THR A 380 38.60 -16.93 33.38
C THR A 380 38.49 -16.01 32.17
N HIS A 381 37.29 -15.95 31.60
CA HIS A 381 36.94 -15.06 30.50
C HIS A 381 35.95 -13.99 30.96
N ALA A 382 35.85 -12.90 30.22
CA ALA A 382 34.85 -11.86 30.42
C ALA A 382 34.25 -11.40 29.10
N TRP A 383 32.97 -11.04 29.13
CA TRP A 383 32.30 -10.43 27.98
C TRP A 383 32.88 -9.05 27.69
N ARG A 384 33.13 -8.77 26.41
CA ARG A 384 33.49 -7.43 25.96
C ARG A 384 32.24 -6.54 25.95
N PRO A 385 32.34 -5.27 26.36
CA PRO A 385 31.30 -4.29 26.09
C PRO A 385 31.08 -4.19 24.58
N GLN A 386 29.82 -4.22 24.15
CA GLN A 386 29.48 -3.93 22.75
C GLN A 386 28.89 -2.53 22.67
N ALA A 387 29.50 -1.67 21.86
CA ALA A 387 28.94 -0.39 21.50
C ALA A 387 28.09 -0.55 20.23
N ILE A 388 26.81 -0.19 20.31
CA ILE A 388 25.93 -0.09 19.16
C ILE A 388 25.78 1.39 18.84
N ALA A 389 26.28 1.82 17.68
CA ALA A 389 26.18 3.21 17.26
C ALA A 389 24.70 3.60 17.05
N PRO A 390 24.19 4.73 17.57
CA PRO A 390 22.83 5.21 17.30
C PRO A 390 22.54 5.38 15.80
N LEU A 391 21.30 5.15 15.37
CA LEU A 391 20.93 5.18 13.93
C LEU A 391 21.22 6.53 13.25
N ASP A 392 21.04 7.63 13.96
CA ASP A 392 21.27 8.99 13.46
C ASP A 392 22.76 9.33 13.26
N THR A 393 23.65 8.62 13.97
CA THR A 393 25.10 8.73 13.83
C THR A 393 25.66 7.90 12.66
N ILE A 394 24.87 6.96 12.15
CA ILE A 394 25.27 6.09 11.05
C ILE A 394 25.26 6.88 9.74
N ARG A 395 26.32 6.68 8.95
CA ARG A 395 26.49 7.27 7.64
C ARG A 395 26.48 6.17 6.61
N GLU A 396 25.93 6.45 5.44
CA GLU A 396 25.90 5.48 4.34
C GLU A 396 27.04 5.72 3.37
N ILE A 397 27.40 4.66 2.64
CA ILE A 397 28.27 4.77 1.48
C ILE A 397 27.40 5.05 0.26
N GLU A 398 27.55 6.23 -0.33
CA GLU A 398 26.72 6.68 -1.46
C GLU A 398 27.25 6.19 -2.83
N VAL A 399 28.53 5.82 -2.90
CA VAL A 399 29.21 5.53 -4.18
C VAL A 399 29.18 4.03 -4.48
N ALA A 400 28.35 3.62 -5.45
CA ALA A 400 28.47 2.30 -6.07
C ALA A 400 29.83 2.19 -6.76
N GLY A 401 30.53 1.09 -6.51
CA GLY A 401 31.84 0.84 -7.07
C GLY A 401 31.80 0.34 -8.50
N SER A 402 32.93 0.50 -9.16
CA SER A 402 33.29 -0.12 -10.43
C SER A 402 34.60 -0.87 -10.24
N GLN A 403 35.01 -1.66 -11.22
CA GLN A 403 36.36 -2.24 -11.23
C GLN A 403 37.46 -1.19 -11.03
N ARG A 404 37.28 0.02 -11.58
CA ARG A 404 38.23 1.12 -11.42
C ARG A 404 38.28 1.62 -9.98
N THR A 405 37.14 1.84 -9.33
CA THR A 405 37.13 2.34 -7.94
C THR A 405 37.57 1.25 -6.96
N PHE A 406 37.27 -0.01 -7.24
CA PHE A 406 37.81 -1.13 -6.47
C PHE A 406 39.34 -1.22 -6.57
N ARG A 407 39.88 -1.01 -7.78
CA ARG A 407 41.32 -0.92 -7.98
C ARG A 407 41.95 0.20 -7.16
N LEU A 408 41.38 1.39 -7.25
CA LEU A 408 41.83 2.55 -6.48
C LEU A 408 41.70 2.32 -4.97
N PHE A 409 40.68 1.61 -4.52
CA PHE A 409 40.44 1.30 -3.12
C PHE A 409 41.57 0.45 -2.51
N TRP A 410 41.95 -0.68 -3.14
CA TRP A 410 43.04 -1.50 -2.60
C TRP A 410 44.42 -0.88 -2.85
N GLN A 411 44.61 -0.11 -3.94
CA GLN A 411 45.85 0.65 -4.16
C GLN A 411 46.04 1.75 -3.10
N ALA A 412 44.97 2.45 -2.71
CA ALA A 412 45.02 3.43 -1.63
C ALA A 412 45.36 2.77 -0.28
N ALA A 413 44.79 1.59 -0.02
CA ALA A 413 45.12 0.81 1.18
C ALA A 413 46.60 0.36 1.22
N ILE A 414 47.18 0.00 0.06
CA ILE A 414 48.63 -0.26 -0.07
C ILE A 414 49.44 0.99 0.28
N ALA A 415 49.08 2.14 -0.31
CA ALA A 415 49.77 3.41 -0.08
C ALA A 415 49.81 3.77 1.41
N GLU A 416 48.66 3.62 2.09
CA GLU A 416 48.51 3.93 3.50
C GLU A 416 49.31 3.00 4.42
N ALA A 417 49.42 1.73 4.05
CA ALA A 417 50.28 0.78 4.73
C ALA A 417 51.78 1.00 4.47
N GLY A 418 52.15 2.07 3.74
CA GLY A 418 53.54 2.43 3.42
C GLY A 418 54.12 1.63 2.24
N GLY A 419 53.28 0.94 1.46
CA GLY A 419 53.68 0.21 0.27
C GLY A 419 53.79 1.11 -0.97
N ALA A 420 54.67 0.74 -1.91
CA ALA A 420 54.76 1.41 -3.20
C ALA A 420 53.55 1.05 -4.07
N VAL A 421 52.80 2.07 -4.49
CA VAL A 421 51.63 1.89 -5.38
C VAL A 421 52.11 1.71 -6.80
N ASP A 422 52.02 0.48 -7.30
CA ASP A 422 52.24 0.18 -8.71
C ASP A 422 50.92 0.33 -9.48
N ALA A 423 50.89 1.25 -10.43
CA ALA A 423 49.71 1.56 -11.23
C ALA A 423 49.31 0.41 -12.16
N ASP A 424 50.20 -0.55 -12.41
CA ASP A 424 49.98 -1.74 -13.25
C ASP A 424 49.86 -3.03 -12.41
N ALA A 425 49.85 -2.92 -11.08
CA ALA A 425 49.67 -4.08 -10.22
C ALA A 425 48.32 -4.79 -10.43
N ALA A 426 48.37 -6.12 -10.28
CA ALA A 426 47.22 -7.01 -10.30
C ALA A 426 46.96 -7.58 -8.90
N LEU A 427 45.73 -7.41 -8.40
CA LEU A 427 45.32 -7.96 -7.11
C LEU A 427 45.25 -9.48 -7.18
N GLU A 428 45.94 -10.18 -6.28
CA GLU A 428 45.79 -11.63 -6.09
C GLU A 428 44.80 -11.94 -4.97
N GLU A 429 44.83 -11.18 -3.86
CA GLU A 429 43.91 -11.36 -2.74
C GLU A 429 43.75 -10.08 -1.91
N LEU A 430 42.50 -9.76 -1.56
CA LEU A 430 42.17 -8.85 -0.46
C LEU A 430 41.69 -9.65 0.74
N CYS A 431 42.53 -9.86 1.74
CA CYS A 431 42.20 -10.65 2.92
C CYS A 431 41.80 -9.75 4.09
N LEU A 432 40.53 -9.82 4.50
CA LEU A 432 39.98 -9.15 5.69
C LEU A 432 40.20 -10.06 6.90
N VAL A 433 41.05 -9.64 7.84
CA VAL A 433 41.51 -10.49 8.93
C VAL A 433 41.07 -9.94 10.29
N ASP A 434 40.44 -10.79 11.08
CA ASP A 434 40.09 -10.53 12.48
C ASP A 434 40.71 -11.57 13.43
N ASP A 435 40.78 -11.22 14.72
CA ASP A 435 41.17 -12.11 15.82
C ASP A 435 42.49 -12.90 15.59
N GLY A 436 43.44 -12.26 14.89
CA GLY A 436 44.77 -12.79 14.60
C GLY A 436 44.81 -13.91 13.56
N CYS A 437 43.74 -14.13 12.79
CA CYS A 437 43.62 -15.23 11.85
C CYS A 437 44.32 -15.00 10.48
N VAL A 438 45.52 -14.43 10.51
CA VAL A 438 46.32 -14.14 9.30
C VAL A 438 46.64 -15.42 8.51
N SER A 439 46.80 -16.54 9.20
CA SER A 439 47.00 -17.86 8.59
C SER A 439 45.82 -18.33 7.73
N GLY A 440 44.65 -17.69 7.85
CA GLY A 440 43.48 -17.98 7.03
C GLY A 440 43.51 -17.34 5.64
N CYS A 441 44.45 -16.43 5.36
CA CYS A 441 44.59 -15.81 4.03
C CYS A 441 45.15 -16.80 3.00
N ARG A 442 44.63 -16.76 1.78
CA ARG A 442 44.93 -17.68 0.68
C ARG A 442 45.67 -16.97 -0.45
N ASN A 443 46.88 -16.52 -0.13
CA ASN A 443 47.74 -15.65 -0.94
C ASN A 443 47.98 -16.09 -2.41
N GLU A 444 47.73 -17.37 -2.75
CA GLU A 444 48.03 -17.94 -4.09
C GLU A 444 46.80 -18.49 -4.84
N SER A 445 45.62 -18.57 -4.21
CA SER A 445 44.44 -19.27 -4.78
C SER A 445 43.16 -18.44 -4.83
N ALA A 446 43.23 -17.18 -4.42
CA ALA A 446 42.06 -16.31 -4.31
C ALA A 446 41.66 -15.60 -5.61
N SER A 447 42.43 -15.72 -6.71
CA SER A 447 42.09 -15.20 -8.05
C SER A 447 41.59 -13.74 -8.08
N GLY A 448 42.16 -12.86 -7.24
CA GLY A 448 41.76 -11.45 -7.13
C GLY A 448 40.52 -11.20 -6.26
N GLY A 449 40.02 -12.23 -5.58
CA GLY A 449 38.85 -12.19 -4.71
C GLY A 449 39.13 -11.62 -3.30
N THR A 450 38.04 -11.44 -2.55
CA THR A 450 38.10 -11.05 -1.13
C THR A 450 38.00 -12.29 -0.25
N THR A 451 38.97 -12.50 0.63
CA THR A 451 38.94 -13.57 1.64
C THR A 451 38.59 -12.98 2.99
N LEU A 452 37.67 -13.62 3.71
CA LEU A 452 37.34 -13.26 5.08
C LEU A 452 37.97 -14.30 6.02
N ALA A 453 38.82 -13.86 6.95
CA ALA A 453 39.48 -14.72 7.94
C ALA A 453 39.22 -14.20 9.35
N PHE A 454 38.55 -14.99 10.19
CA PHE A 454 38.17 -14.59 11.56
C PHE A 454 38.14 -15.81 12.47
N ARG A 455 38.07 -15.58 13.79
CA ARG A 455 38.06 -16.67 14.77
C ARG A 455 36.63 -16.99 15.22
N ARG A 456 36.23 -18.26 15.12
CA ARG A 456 34.96 -18.78 15.62
C ARG A 456 35.23 -19.96 16.53
N GLY A 457 34.82 -19.86 17.80
CA GLY A 457 35.11 -20.89 18.81
C GLY A 457 36.60 -21.29 18.82
N GLY A 458 37.51 -20.32 18.95
CA GLY A 458 38.95 -20.57 19.04
C GLY A 458 39.67 -20.88 17.72
N ALA A 459 38.96 -21.41 16.73
CA ALA A 459 39.52 -21.79 15.44
C ALA A 459 39.45 -20.66 14.42
N CYS A 460 40.51 -20.52 13.61
CA CYS A 460 40.48 -19.60 12.47
C CYS A 460 39.66 -20.21 11.33
N VAL A 461 38.56 -19.54 11.00
CA VAL A 461 37.72 -19.84 9.86
C VAL A 461 38.13 -18.92 8.71
N SER A 462 38.27 -19.51 7.52
CA SER A 462 38.58 -18.79 6.29
C SER A 462 37.49 -19.03 5.26
N ALA A 463 36.96 -17.93 4.72
CA ALA A 463 35.95 -17.89 3.70
C ALA A 463 36.54 -17.21 2.45
N PRO A 464 37.07 -17.99 1.49
CA PRO A 464 37.55 -17.43 0.22
C PRO A 464 36.37 -16.96 -0.63
N ASN A 465 36.59 -15.91 -1.44
CA ASN A 465 35.56 -15.31 -2.29
C ASN A 465 34.31 -14.88 -1.51
N ALA A 466 34.51 -14.34 -0.30
CA ALA A 466 33.45 -13.84 0.57
C ALA A 466 32.61 -12.73 -0.10
N VAL A 467 33.17 -12.07 -1.11
CA VAL A 467 32.43 -11.24 -2.07
C VAL A 467 32.39 -11.99 -3.41
N ALA A 468 31.42 -12.87 -3.57
CA ALA A 468 31.14 -13.54 -4.84
C ALA A 468 30.22 -12.66 -5.69
N TYR A 469 30.65 -11.44 -6.02
CA TYR A 469 29.82 -10.48 -6.76
C TYR A 469 30.54 -9.89 -7.96
N ASP A 470 29.75 -9.61 -9.00
CA ASP A 470 30.11 -8.72 -10.10
C ASP A 470 30.76 -7.45 -9.52
N ALA A 471 31.92 -7.06 -10.02
CA ALA A 471 32.64 -5.86 -9.56
C ALA A 471 31.85 -4.55 -9.77
N ASN A 472 30.70 -4.62 -10.44
CA ASN A 472 29.71 -3.55 -10.55
C ASN A 472 28.75 -3.44 -9.34
N ARG A 473 28.80 -4.39 -8.39
CA ARG A 473 27.89 -4.49 -7.23
C ARG A 473 28.59 -4.30 -5.87
N ILE A 474 29.87 -3.89 -5.87
CA ILE A 474 30.66 -3.65 -4.66
C ILE A 474 30.79 -2.16 -4.37
N PHE A 475 30.89 -1.78 -3.10
CA PHE A 475 30.99 -0.40 -2.61
C PHE A 475 32.38 -0.19 -2.04
N THR A 476 33.14 0.70 -2.68
CA THR A 476 34.60 0.74 -2.53
C THR A 476 35.06 2.12 -2.06
N ASP A 477 34.68 2.45 -0.83
CA ASP A 477 34.98 3.71 -0.15
C ASP A 477 36.00 3.47 0.98
N ARG A 478 36.99 4.37 1.14
CA ARG A 478 38.00 4.27 2.20
C ARG A 478 37.39 4.13 3.60
N ARG A 479 36.21 4.71 3.83
CA ARG A 479 35.47 4.59 5.10
C ARG A 479 35.08 3.15 5.43
N CYS A 480 34.95 2.27 4.44
CA CYS A 480 34.67 0.85 4.67
C CYS A 480 35.80 0.11 5.37
N LEU A 481 37.05 0.55 5.24
CA LEU A 481 38.16 -0.05 6.00
C LEU A 481 38.07 0.31 7.49
N GLY A 482 37.34 1.36 7.86
CA GLY A 482 37.12 1.75 9.24
C GLY A 482 38.39 2.06 10.03
N ALA A 483 38.23 2.05 11.35
CA ALA A 483 39.32 2.09 12.33
C ALA A 483 39.02 1.09 13.46
N GLY A 484 40.03 0.36 13.94
CA GLY A 484 39.84 -0.69 14.93
C GLY A 484 41.09 -1.51 15.24
N GLY A 485 40.89 -2.72 15.76
CA GLY A 485 41.97 -3.64 16.16
C GLY A 485 42.30 -4.72 15.12
N SER A 486 41.64 -4.71 13.97
CA SER A 486 41.77 -5.75 12.94
C SER A 486 42.77 -5.32 11.87
N LEU A 487 42.98 -6.16 10.86
CA LEU A 487 43.92 -5.87 9.78
C LEU A 487 43.36 -6.30 8.42
N VAL A 488 43.88 -5.67 7.37
CA VAL A 488 43.63 -6.04 5.98
C VAL A 488 44.96 -6.38 5.33
N GLN A 489 45.09 -7.61 4.83
CA GLN A 489 46.27 -8.05 4.10
C GLN A 489 45.96 -8.05 2.61
N ILE A 490 46.81 -7.40 1.84
CA ILE A 490 46.68 -7.25 0.39
C ILE A 490 47.87 -7.97 -0.25
N THR A 491 47.55 -8.94 -1.10
CA THR A 491 48.53 -9.68 -1.91
C THR A 491 48.34 -9.29 -3.36
N TYR A 492 49.40 -8.84 -4.02
CA TYR A 492 49.36 -8.37 -5.41
C TYR A 492 50.65 -8.69 -6.16
N LEU A 493 50.55 -8.77 -7.49
CA LEU A 493 51.69 -8.83 -8.40
C LEU A 493 52.05 -7.42 -8.83
N ASP A 494 53.32 -7.04 -8.69
CA ASP A 494 53.85 -5.80 -9.27
C ASP A 494 53.97 -5.90 -10.81
N SER A 495 54.24 -4.78 -11.48
CA SER A 495 54.43 -4.66 -12.93
C SER A 495 55.52 -5.57 -13.50
N ARG A 496 56.39 -6.12 -12.64
CA ARG A 496 57.45 -7.08 -13.01
C ARG A 496 57.05 -8.53 -12.73
N GLY A 497 55.81 -8.76 -12.29
CA GLY A 497 55.29 -10.07 -11.93
C GLY A 497 55.77 -10.61 -10.58
N ASN A 498 56.39 -9.78 -9.72
CA ASN A 498 56.77 -10.23 -8.38
C ASN A 498 55.62 -10.05 -7.41
N ARG A 499 55.39 -11.08 -6.59
CA ARG A 499 54.40 -11.04 -5.52
C ARG A 499 54.85 -10.13 -4.37
N ARG A 500 53.93 -9.30 -3.90
CA ARG A 500 54.09 -8.40 -2.76
C ARG A 500 52.93 -8.57 -1.81
N ASN A 501 53.25 -8.57 -0.51
CA ASN A 501 52.25 -8.60 0.56
C ASN A 501 52.37 -7.30 1.35
N VAL A 502 51.24 -6.63 1.55
CA VAL A 502 51.16 -5.39 2.33
C VAL A 502 50.05 -5.56 3.36
N THR A 503 50.33 -5.21 4.62
CA THR A 503 49.36 -5.34 5.71
C THR A 503 49.00 -3.98 6.24
N LEU A 504 47.76 -3.57 6.03
CA LEU A 504 47.17 -2.41 6.67
C LEU A 504 46.66 -2.80 8.05
N ARG A 505 47.20 -2.15 9.09
CA ARG A 505 46.81 -2.38 10.49
C ARG A 505 45.86 -1.29 10.95
N GLY A 506 45.07 -1.60 11.99
CA GLY A 506 44.20 -0.61 12.61
C GLY A 506 42.86 -0.44 11.91
N THR A 507 42.42 -1.45 11.15
CA THR A 507 41.15 -1.41 10.41
C THR A 507 39.98 -1.83 11.30
N GLY A 508 38.76 -1.52 10.87
CA GLY A 508 37.54 -2.07 11.45
C GLY A 508 37.47 -3.58 11.33
N ARG A 509 36.57 -4.20 12.11
CA ARG A 509 36.40 -5.67 12.13
C ARG A 509 36.03 -6.23 10.77
N ALA A 510 36.54 -7.42 10.46
CA ALA A 510 36.51 -7.98 9.11
C ALA A 510 35.09 -8.11 8.54
N LEU A 511 34.11 -8.51 9.36
CA LEU A 511 32.70 -8.60 8.97
C LEU A 511 32.05 -7.23 8.74
N GLY A 512 32.44 -6.22 9.50
CA GLY A 512 31.95 -4.85 9.29
C GLY A 512 32.50 -4.26 7.99
N VAL A 513 33.78 -4.51 7.70
CA VAL A 513 34.40 -4.12 6.43
C VAL A 513 33.69 -4.84 5.26
N LEU A 514 33.45 -6.15 5.38
CA LEU A 514 32.69 -6.91 4.38
C LEU A 514 31.29 -6.35 4.17
N ALA A 515 30.52 -6.17 5.24
CA ALA A 515 29.15 -5.63 5.18
C ALA A 515 29.12 -4.25 4.51
N CYS A 516 30.12 -3.39 4.77
CA CYS A 516 30.26 -2.11 4.10
C CYS A 516 30.50 -2.27 2.58
N ILE A 517 31.40 -3.19 2.20
CA ILE A 517 31.77 -3.44 0.80
C ILE A 517 30.61 -3.99 -0.03
N ILE A 518 29.66 -4.72 0.57
CA ILE A 518 28.48 -5.24 -0.14
C ILE A 518 27.27 -4.29 -0.12
N GLY A 519 27.44 -3.05 0.35
CA GLY A 519 26.41 -2.00 0.30
C GLY A 519 25.94 -1.47 1.64
N GLY A 520 26.54 -1.96 2.73
CA GLY A 520 26.21 -1.54 4.07
C GLY A 520 26.82 -0.19 4.48
N ARG A 521 26.86 0.01 5.79
CA ARG A 521 27.44 1.18 6.44
C ARG A 521 28.92 0.96 6.83
N PRO A 522 29.71 2.03 7.02
CA PRO A 522 31.04 1.94 7.61
C PRO A 522 31.03 1.13 8.92
N PRO A 523 32.10 0.38 9.21
CA PRO A 523 32.18 -0.52 10.36
C PRO A 523 32.33 0.26 11.67
N ASN A 524 31.20 0.78 12.16
CA ASN A 524 31.08 1.45 13.47
C ASN A 524 30.41 0.54 14.52
N THR A 525 30.10 -0.70 14.14
CA THR A 525 29.43 -1.67 15.01
C THR A 525 30.00 -3.04 14.72
N ASP A 526 30.24 -3.80 15.77
CA ASP A 526 30.77 -5.15 15.67
C ASP A 526 29.65 -6.11 15.32
N PHE A 527 29.87 -6.90 14.27
CA PHE A 527 28.91 -7.92 13.85
C PHE A 527 29.34 -9.32 14.34
N PRO A 528 28.38 -10.16 14.74
CA PRO A 528 28.63 -11.55 15.11
C PRO A 528 28.99 -12.39 13.88
N SER A 529 29.71 -13.49 14.07
CA SER A 529 30.25 -14.23 12.93
C SER A 529 29.22 -14.98 12.09
N TYR A 530 28.01 -15.26 12.61
CA TYR A 530 26.92 -15.81 11.81
C TYR A 530 26.44 -14.86 10.71
N LEU A 531 26.78 -13.56 10.77
CA LEU A 531 26.42 -12.61 9.72
C LEU A 531 26.92 -13.12 8.35
N TYR A 532 28.14 -13.65 8.30
CA TYR A 532 28.68 -14.21 7.06
C TYR A 532 27.84 -15.40 6.55
N ASP A 533 27.38 -16.28 7.45
CA ASP A 533 26.57 -17.44 7.09
C ASP A 533 25.22 -17.04 6.47
N ILE A 534 24.70 -15.85 6.85
CA ILE A 534 23.51 -15.25 6.24
C ILE A 534 23.85 -14.59 4.90
N LEU A 535 24.87 -13.73 4.86
CA LEU A 535 25.22 -12.97 3.65
C LEU A 535 25.62 -13.88 2.48
N SER A 536 26.28 -15.01 2.77
CA SER A 536 26.72 -15.98 1.77
C SER A 536 25.59 -16.76 1.09
N GLN A 537 24.37 -16.72 1.62
CA GLN A 537 23.19 -17.37 1.02
C GLN A 537 22.42 -16.45 0.06
N ASP A 538 22.91 -15.23 -0.13
CA ASP A 538 22.22 -14.13 -0.84
C ASP A 538 20.87 -13.77 -0.21
N THR A 539 20.23 -12.73 -0.71
CA THR A 539 18.90 -12.32 -0.28
C THR A 539 17.82 -13.28 -0.80
N GLN A 540 17.36 -14.19 0.06
CA GLN A 540 16.19 -15.04 -0.21
C GLN A 540 14.86 -14.32 0.03
N ALA A 541 14.82 -13.01 -0.24
CA ALA A 541 13.69 -12.14 0.06
C ALA A 541 13.15 -11.43 -1.19
N THR A 542 11.85 -11.18 -1.18
CA THR A 542 11.13 -10.41 -2.19
C THR A 542 10.30 -9.34 -1.51
N ILE A 543 9.94 -8.29 -2.24
CA ILE A 543 8.97 -7.29 -1.80
C ILE A 543 7.76 -7.34 -2.73
N ALA A 544 6.61 -7.62 -2.14
CA ALA A 544 5.32 -7.51 -2.80
C ALA A 544 4.75 -6.11 -2.57
N THR A 545 4.44 -5.41 -3.65
CA THR A 545 3.82 -4.10 -3.65
C THR A 545 2.43 -4.20 -4.24
N THR A 546 1.40 -3.99 -3.43
CA THR A 546 0.00 -3.99 -3.87
C THR A 546 -0.51 -2.56 -3.93
N VAL A 547 -0.96 -2.13 -5.10
CA VAL A 547 -1.47 -0.79 -5.38
C VAL A 547 -2.96 -0.87 -5.69
N VAL A 548 -3.75 -0.05 -5.01
CA VAL A 548 -5.18 0.14 -5.21
C VAL A 548 -5.44 1.63 -5.40
N ASN A 549 -6.01 2.01 -6.53
CA ASN A 549 -6.25 3.41 -6.87
C ASN A 549 -7.60 3.96 -6.32
N GLY A 550 -8.50 3.06 -5.89
CA GLY A 550 -9.79 3.40 -5.28
C GLY A 550 -11.01 3.07 -6.13
N SER A 551 -12.19 3.44 -5.65
CA SER A 551 -13.47 3.09 -6.31
C SER A 551 -13.84 3.91 -7.53
N GLU A 552 -13.07 4.92 -7.97
CA GLU A 552 -13.50 5.81 -9.06
C GLU A 552 -13.93 5.04 -10.32
N THR A 553 -13.17 3.99 -10.67
CA THR A 553 -13.50 3.08 -11.77
C THR A 553 -14.78 2.28 -11.49
N ILE A 554 -14.97 1.79 -10.26
CA ILE A 554 -16.18 1.05 -9.86
C ILE A 554 -17.40 1.96 -9.98
N VAL A 555 -17.32 3.19 -9.49
CA VAL A 555 -18.44 4.13 -9.54
C VAL A 555 -18.70 4.57 -10.98
N LEU A 556 -17.66 4.79 -11.80
CA LEU A 556 -17.83 5.06 -13.23
C LEU A 556 -18.56 3.92 -13.94
N ASN A 557 -18.20 2.66 -13.63
CA ASN A 557 -18.89 1.48 -14.17
C ASN A 557 -20.35 1.43 -13.73
N PHE A 558 -20.64 1.73 -12.46
CA PHE A 558 -22.00 1.75 -11.94
C PHE A 558 -22.85 2.86 -12.59
N ILE A 559 -22.34 4.10 -12.66
CA ILE A 559 -23.01 5.24 -13.31
C ILE A 559 -23.30 4.91 -14.78
N SER A 560 -22.34 4.31 -15.47
CA SER A 560 -22.49 3.93 -16.88
C SER A 560 -23.56 2.84 -17.04
N LEU A 561 -23.56 1.81 -16.20
CA LEU A 561 -24.58 0.76 -16.23
C LEU A 561 -26.00 1.31 -16.01
N VAL A 562 -26.18 2.19 -15.01
CA VAL A 562 -27.48 2.86 -14.77
C VAL A 562 -27.89 3.70 -15.97
N SER A 563 -26.92 4.37 -16.61
CA SER A 563 -27.15 5.15 -17.83
C SER A 563 -27.63 4.28 -18.98
N LEU A 564 -26.99 3.14 -19.22
CA LEU A 564 -27.39 2.15 -20.22
C LEU A 564 -28.82 1.64 -19.99
N PHE A 565 -29.17 1.31 -18.75
CA PHE A 565 -30.54 0.90 -18.42
C PHE A 565 -31.57 1.98 -18.74
N GLY A 566 -31.26 3.24 -18.49
CA GLY A 566 -32.16 4.33 -18.87
C GLY A 566 -32.24 4.57 -20.38
N ASP A 567 -31.18 4.32 -21.14
CA ASP A 567 -31.22 4.34 -22.61
C ASP A 567 -32.02 3.16 -23.19
N ILE A 568 -31.96 1.98 -22.56
CA ILE A 568 -32.83 0.84 -22.88
C ILE A 568 -34.29 1.19 -22.57
N PHE A 569 -34.55 1.82 -21.42
CA PHE A 569 -35.89 2.29 -21.07
C PHE A 569 -36.41 3.30 -22.11
N PHE A 570 -35.58 4.27 -22.50
CA PHE A 570 -35.92 5.23 -23.56
C PHE A 570 -36.24 4.53 -24.89
N PHE A 571 -35.42 3.55 -25.29
CA PHE A 571 -35.67 2.71 -26.47
C PHE A 571 -37.03 2.00 -26.41
N VAL A 572 -37.35 1.35 -25.29
CA VAL A 572 -38.64 0.66 -25.10
C VAL A 572 -39.81 1.64 -25.20
N CYS A 573 -39.71 2.82 -24.59
CA CYS A 573 -40.73 3.85 -24.68
C CYS A 573 -40.92 4.38 -26.11
N VAL A 574 -39.82 4.55 -26.87
CA VAL A 574 -39.88 4.91 -28.30
C VAL A 574 -40.59 3.82 -29.10
N CYS A 575 -40.26 2.54 -28.90
CA CYS A 575 -40.94 1.41 -29.54
C CYS A 575 -42.44 1.38 -29.22
N ALA A 576 -42.81 1.54 -27.94
CA ALA A 576 -44.20 1.55 -27.50
C ALA A 576 -44.99 2.72 -28.11
N TYR A 577 -44.38 3.91 -28.19
CA TYR A 577 -44.97 5.07 -28.84
C TYR A 577 -45.17 4.81 -30.35
N LEU A 578 -44.15 4.33 -31.05
CA LEU A 578 -44.24 4.06 -32.49
C LEU A 578 -45.28 2.98 -32.83
N ARG A 579 -45.52 2.01 -31.94
CA ARG A 579 -46.56 0.98 -32.10
C ARG A 579 -47.98 1.55 -31.94
N THR A 580 -48.18 2.53 -31.06
CA THR A 580 -49.50 3.08 -30.74
C THR A 580 -49.88 4.29 -31.58
N ALA A 581 -48.90 5.09 -32.03
CA ALA A 581 -49.14 6.30 -32.81
C ALA A 581 -49.91 6.14 -34.15
N PRO A 582 -49.91 4.98 -34.84
CA PRO A 582 -50.73 4.75 -36.04
C PRO A 582 -52.25 4.72 -35.79
N THR A 583 -52.70 4.46 -34.55
CA THR A 583 -54.13 4.26 -34.25
C THR A 583 -54.86 5.55 -33.84
N TRP A 584 -54.16 6.69 -33.76
CA TRP A 584 -54.63 7.93 -33.12
C TRP A 584 -55.34 8.91 -34.09
N LEU A 585 -56.11 8.42 -35.08
CA LEU A 585 -56.89 9.13 -36.13
C LEU A 585 -56.25 9.12 -37.54
N HIS A 586 -57.06 8.89 -38.57
CA HIS A 586 -56.66 8.73 -39.98
C HIS A 586 -56.57 10.05 -40.79
N HIS A 587 -56.48 11.22 -40.13
CA HIS A 587 -56.51 12.52 -40.83
C HIS A 587 -55.11 12.95 -41.36
N PRO A 588 -54.99 13.49 -42.59
CA PRO A 588 -53.70 13.92 -43.16
C PRO A 588 -52.95 14.96 -42.32
N GLN A 589 -53.67 15.92 -41.73
CA GLN A 589 -53.08 16.94 -40.84
C GLN A 589 -52.52 16.32 -39.55
N VAL A 590 -53.14 15.25 -39.04
CA VAL A 590 -52.66 14.52 -37.85
C VAL A 590 -51.38 13.76 -38.19
N ALA A 591 -51.33 13.11 -39.36
CA ALA A 591 -50.13 12.45 -39.86
C ALA A 591 -48.96 13.45 -40.02
N PHE A 592 -49.22 14.64 -40.58
CA PHE A 592 -48.23 15.72 -40.67
C PHE A 592 -47.78 16.25 -39.31
N SER A 593 -48.72 16.45 -38.38
CA SER A 593 -48.41 16.90 -37.01
C SER A 593 -47.54 15.88 -36.27
N ARG A 594 -47.77 14.58 -36.50
CA ARG A 594 -46.97 13.49 -35.93
C ARG A 594 -45.57 13.43 -36.52
N THR A 595 -45.40 13.55 -37.84
CA THR A 595 -44.07 13.49 -38.47
C THR A 595 -43.25 14.75 -38.23
N SER A 596 -43.92 15.90 -38.06
CA SER A 596 -43.29 17.17 -37.64
C SER A 596 -42.92 17.19 -36.15
N CYS A 597 -43.41 16.21 -35.39
CA CYS A 597 -43.17 16.05 -33.97
C CYS A 597 -42.04 15.02 -33.75
N GLY A 598 -40.85 15.48 -33.33
CA GLY A 598 -39.74 14.56 -33.04
C GLY A 598 -40.10 13.55 -31.94
N VAL A 599 -40.03 12.25 -32.24
CA VAL A 599 -40.42 11.15 -31.34
C VAL A 599 -39.63 11.18 -30.03
N GLY A 600 -38.33 11.43 -30.10
CA GLY A 600 -37.49 11.53 -28.90
C GLY A 600 -37.93 12.64 -27.94
N ALA A 601 -38.38 13.79 -28.46
CA ALA A 601 -38.87 14.89 -27.63
C ALA A 601 -40.21 14.58 -26.94
N ILE A 602 -41.07 13.77 -27.57
CA ILE A 602 -42.34 13.31 -26.99
C ILE A 602 -42.07 12.38 -25.81
N VAL A 603 -41.26 11.34 -26.04
CA VAL A 603 -40.89 10.37 -25.02
C VAL A 603 -40.16 11.07 -23.87
N TRP A 604 -39.26 11.99 -24.20
CA TRP A 604 -38.57 12.83 -23.21
C TRP A 604 -39.52 13.61 -22.32
N ALA A 605 -40.48 14.33 -22.91
CA ALA A 605 -41.42 15.13 -22.14
C ALA A 605 -42.32 14.26 -21.25
N ARG A 606 -42.76 13.09 -21.73
CA ARG A 606 -43.64 12.18 -20.98
C ARG A 606 -42.93 11.48 -19.80
N HIS A 607 -41.65 11.13 -19.96
CA HIS A 607 -40.86 10.43 -18.95
C HIS A 607 -39.75 11.29 -18.37
N ARG A 608 -39.99 12.60 -18.31
CA ARG A 608 -38.96 13.60 -18.07
C ARG A 608 -38.15 13.35 -16.80
N THR A 609 -38.79 13.11 -15.67
CA THR A 609 -38.11 12.97 -14.37
C THR A 609 -37.05 11.86 -14.41
N VAL A 610 -37.43 10.69 -14.94
CA VAL A 610 -36.53 9.54 -15.08
C VAL A 610 -35.42 9.85 -16.08
N LEU A 611 -35.77 10.39 -17.25
CA LEU A 611 -34.80 10.65 -18.31
C LEU A 611 -33.81 11.75 -17.94
N VAL A 612 -34.22 12.80 -17.23
CA VAL A 612 -33.32 13.83 -16.69
C VAL A 612 -32.35 13.22 -15.68
N LEU A 613 -32.83 12.36 -14.77
CA LEU A 613 -31.97 11.73 -13.76
C LEU A 613 -30.92 10.82 -14.39
N VAL A 614 -31.34 9.89 -15.25
CA VAL A 614 -30.42 8.97 -15.93
C VAL A 614 -29.44 9.73 -16.81
N ASN A 615 -29.91 10.67 -17.62
CA ASN A 615 -29.02 11.38 -18.55
C ASN A 615 -28.08 12.37 -17.86
N SER A 616 -28.40 12.82 -16.64
CA SER A 616 -27.45 13.57 -15.81
C SER A 616 -26.28 12.67 -15.37
N LEU A 617 -26.56 11.39 -15.08
CA LEU A 617 -25.53 10.40 -14.82
C LEU A 617 -24.69 10.11 -16.09
N SER A 618 -25.32 10.01 -17.26
CA SER A 618 -24.61 9.87 -18.55
C SER A 618 -23.67 11.05 -18.82
N LEU A 619 -24.13 12.29 -18.53
CA LEU A 619 -23.33 13.50 -18.66
C LEU A 619 -22.11 13.48 -17.71
N LEU A 620 -22.29 13.01 -16.48
CA LEU A 620 -21.21 12.86 -15.52
C LEU A 620 -20.19 11.81 -15.98
N ALA A 621 -20.65 10.62 -16.38
CA ALA A 621 -19.77 9.56 -16.89
C ALA A 621 -18.94 10.03 -18.08
N TRP A 622 -19.58 10.72 -19.03
CA TRP A 622 -18.89 11.34 -20.15
C TRP A 622 -17.85 12.36 -19.68
N HIS A 623 -18.22 13.28 -18.78
CA HIS A 623 -17.30 14.34 -18.36
C HIS A 623 -16.10 13.77 -17.58
N ILE A 624 -16.31 12.76 -16.72
CA ILE A 624 -15.22 12.06 -16.01
C ILE A 624 -14.21 11.49 -17.00
N GLY A 625 -14.70 10.78 -18.02
CA GLY A 625 -13.84 10.21 -19.06
C GLY A 625 -13.15 11.27 -19.90
N ALA A 626 -13.89 12.29 -20.35
CA ALA A 626 -13.40 13.33 -21.23
C ALA A 626 -12.34 14.20 -20.54
N ALA A 627 -12.62 14.68 -19.33
CA ALA A 627 -11.69 15.48 -18.54
C ALA A 627 -10.65 14.63 -17.79
N ARG A 628 -10.70 13.30 -17.91
CA ARG A 628 -9.79 12.35 -17.22
C ARG A 628 -9.67 12.68 -15.73
N THR A 629 -10.80 12.86 -15.06
CA THR A 629 -10.82 13.13 -13.61
C THR A 629 -10.52 11.83 -12.87
N THR A 630 -9.24 11.53 -12.71
CA THR A 630 -8.77 10.27 -12.11
C THR A 630 -7.72 10.53 -11.04
N CYS A 631 -7.86 9.85 -9.92
CA CYS A 631 -6.87 9.79 -8.86
C CYS A 631 -6.22 8.40 -8.84
N ALA A 632 -4.91 8.36 -8.86
CA ALA A 632 -4.15 7.12 -8.86
C ALA A 632 -2.79 7.32 -8.20
N TRP A 633 -2.21 6.23 -7.74
CA TRP A 633 -0.78 6.18 -7.48
C TRP A 633 -0.03 6.40 -8.79
N ASP A 634 1.15 6.99 -8.69
CA ASP A 634 2.04 7.11 -9.85
C ASP A 634 2.29 5.75 -10.51
N ALA A 635 2.55 5.74 -11.81
CA ALA A 635 2.68 4.51 -12.60
C ALA A 635 3.84 3.62 -12.13
N THR A 636 4.80 4.20 -11.41
CA THR A 636 5.98 3.54 -10.87
C THR A 636 5.79 3.01 -9.45
N ALA A 637 4.70 3.33 -8.76
CA ALA A 637 4.51 3.03 -7.34
C ALA A 637 4.58 1.54 -7.05
N ALA A 638 4.14 0.71 -8.00
CA ALA A 638 4.21 -0.75 -7.89
C ALA A 638 5.61 -1.32 -8.19
N THR A 639 6.35 -0.69 -9.11
CA THR A 639 7.58 -1.25 -9.72
C THR A 639 8.86 -0.61 -9.20
N THR A 640 8.79 0.56 -8.59
CA THR A 640 9.94 1.30 -8.07
C THR A 640 9.79 1.45 -6.57
N VAL A 641 10.57 0.68 -5.82
CA VAL A 641 10.55 0.68 -4.35
C VAL A 641 11.54 1.67 -3.73
N SER A 642 12.38 2.31 -4.54
CA SER A 642 13.44 3.23 -4.11
C SER A 642 13.00 4.69 -3.96
N VAL A 643 11.85 5.06 -4.55
CA VAL A 643 11.31 6.42 -4.52
C VAL A 643 10.02 6.43 -3.71
N ASP A 644 9.80 7.48 -2.94
CA ASP A 644 8.55 7.67 -2.22
C ASP A 644 7.40 7.85 -3.22
N PRO A 645 6.42 6.94 -3.23
CA PRO A 645 5.33 7.00 -4.20
C PRO A 645 4.34 8.09 -3.84
N THR A 646 3.71 8.65 -4.87
CA THR A 646 2.75 9.74 -4.74
C THR A 646 1.38 9.36 -5.28
N TYR A 647 0.33 9.66 -4.52
CA TYR A 647 -1.04 9.55 -4.98
C TYR A 647 -1.51 10.89 -5.52
N THR A 648 -1.75 10.98 -6.82
CA THR A 648 -2.09 12.23 -7.49
C THR A 648 -3.43 12.16 -8.21
N CYS A 649 -4.17 13.27 -8.18
CA CYS A 649 -5.40 13.45 -8.93
C CYS A 649 -5.11 14.30 -10.16
N THR A 650 -5.44 13.79 -11.34
CA THR A 650 -5.30 14.48 -12.62
C THR A 650 -6.65 14.94 -13.12
N VAL A 651 -6.69 16.12 -13.74
CA VAL A 651 -7.86 16.68 -14.42
C VAL A 651 -7.37 17.48 -15.63
N VAL A 652 -7.91 17.17 -16.81
CA VAL A 652 -7.58 17.79 -18.10
C VAL A 652 -8.79 18.64 -18.56
N PRO A 653 -8.78 19.96 -18.35
CA PRO A 653 -9.96 20.80 -18.55
C PRO A 653 -10.57 20.74 -19.97
N TRP A 654 -9.70 20.71 -20.98
CA TRP A 654 -10.11 20.65 -22.39
C TRP A 654 -10.06 19.24 -22.97
N GLY A 655 -10.07 18.21 -22.11
CA GLY A 655 -9.95 16.82 -22.56
C GLY A 655 -11.07 16.37 -23.51
N HIS A 656 -12.25 16.99 -23.43
CA HIS A 656 -13.37 16.79 -24.36
C HIS A 656 -13.11 17.31 -25.79
N LEU A 657 -12.02 18.04 -26.02
CA LEU A 657 -11.54 18.48 -27.36
C LEU A 657 -10.20 17.84 -27.73
N SER A 658 -9.70 16.90 -26.93
CA SER A 658 -8.36 16.32 -27.08
C SER A 658 -8.19 15.47 -28.33
N SER A 659 -9.29 14.98 -28.93
CA SER A 659 -9.27 14.16 -30.14
C SER A 659 -10.58 14.27 -30.91
N VAL A 660 -10.58 13.81 -32.17
CA VAL A 660 -11.80 13.72 -32.99
C VAL A 660 -12.86 12.85 -32.32
N ALA A 661 -12.45 11.75 -31.68
CA ALA A 661 -13.37 10.86 -30.96
C ALA A 661 -14.04 11.57 -29.78
N GLU A 662 -13.30 12.40 -29.02
CA GLU A 662 -13.87 13.22 -27.95
C GLU A 662 -14.81 14.30 -28.50
N GLY A 663 -14.48 14.89 -29.65
CA GLY A 663 -15.39 15.82 -30.34
C GLY A 663 -16.72 15.18 -30.75
N VAL A 664 -16.70 13.94 -31.24
CA VAL A 664 -17.92 13.17 -31.56
C VAL A 664 -18.73 12.89 -30.29
N ARG A 665 -18.07 12.51 -29.19
CA ARG A 665 -18.74 12.28 -27.89
C ARG A 665 -19.38 13.56 -27.35
N LEU A 666 -18.69 14.70 -27.42
CA LEU A 666 -19.22 16.02 -27.06
C LEU A 666 -20.47 16.37 -27.89
N PHE A 667 -20.41 16.17 -29.20
CA PHE A 667 -21.55 16.41 -30.08
C PHE A 667 -22.74 15.49 -29.73
N SER A 668 -22.48 14.23 -29.38
CA SER A 668 -23.53 13.32 -28.91
C SER A 668 -24.19 13.80 -27.62
N MET A 669 -23.39 14.30 -26.66
CA MET A 669 -23.89 14.77 -25.35
C MET A 669 -24.57 16.15 -25.42
N THR A 670 -24.34 16.90 -26.48
CA THR A 670 -24.91 18.24 -26.70
C THR A 670 -26.44 18.25 -26.62
N TRP A 671 -27.08 17.28 -27.29
CA TRP A 671 -28.53 17.19 -27.28
C TRP A 671 -29.05 16.85 -25.88
N THR A 672 -28.40 15.91 -25.21
CA THR A 672 -28.72 15.48 -23.84
C THR A 672 -28.65 16.65 -22.86
N PHE A 673 -27.59 17.45 -22.94
CA PHE A 673 -27.44 18.65 -22.13
C PHE A 673 -28.54 19.68 -22.40
N PHE A 674 -28.84 19.97 -23.68
CA PHE A 674 -29.95 20.85 -24.07
C PHE A 674 -31.30 20.35 -23.53
N ALA A 675 -31.54 19.04 -23.57
CA ALA A 675 -32.76 18.41 -23.10
C ALA A 675 -32.94 18.52 -21.58
N ILE A 676 -31.84 18.42 -20.81
CA ILE A 676 -31.82 18.62 -19.36
C ILE A 676 -32.03 20.10 -19.00
N ALA A 677 -31.30 21.00 -19.64
CA ALA A 677 -31.22 22.40 -19.22
C ALA A 677 -32.35 23.30 -19.76
N PHE A 678 -32.83 23.09 -21.00
CA PHE A 678 -33.64 24.09 -21.71
C PHE A 678 -34.89 23.57 -22.44
N LEU A 679 -34.95 22.29 -22.84
CA LEU A 679 -36.04 21.78 -23.71
C LEU A 679 -37.44 22.04 -23.16
N ASP A 680 -37.62 22.01 -21.83
CA ASP A 680 -38.90 22.29 -21.19
C ASP A 680 -39.33 23.76 -21.16
N ARG A 681 -38.38 24.66 -21.28
CA ARG A 681 -38.62 26.12 -21.32
C ARG A 681 -38.85 26.62 -22.74
N MET A 682 -38.71 25.74 -23.72
CA MET A 682 -38.87 26.05 -25.13
C MET A 682 -39.97 25.20 -25.78
N PRO A 683 -41.22 25.26 -25.28
CA PRO A 683 -42.34 24.50 -25.84
C PRO A 683 -42.49 24.84 -27.33
N GLY A 684 -42.45 23.81 -28.19
CA GLY A 684 -42.64 23.95 -29.63
C GLY A 684 -41.38 24.13 -30.47
N ILE A 685 -40.19 24.28 -29.86
CA ILE A 685 -38.93 24.53 -30.59
C ILE A 685 -38.56 23.40 -31.56
N THR A 686 -38.92 22.17 -31.23
CA THR A 686 -38.66 20.94 -32.01
C THR A 686 -39.56 20.80 -33.26
N ARG A 687 -40.46 21.75 -33.54
CA ARG A 687 -41.36 21.72 -34.72
C ARG A 687 -40.65 22.10 -36.01
N HIS A 688 -39.52 22.77 -35.94
CA HIS A 688 -38.79 23.22 -37.11
C HIS A 688 -37.30 22.98 -36.97
N TRP A 689 -36.75 22.21 -37.90
CA TRP A 689 -35.39 21.67 -37.78
C TRP A 689 -34.32 22.77 -37.69
N ARG A 690 -34.46 23.90 -38.40
CA ARG A 690 -33.47 24.99 -38.36
C ARG A 690 -33.40 25.65 -36.99
N ALA A 691 -34.55 26.08 -36.47
CA ALA A 691 -34.67 26.70 -35.15
C ALA A 691 -34.23 25.73 -34.04
N TYR A 692 -34.60 24.46 -34.18
CA TYR A 692 -34.18 23.40 -33.28
C TYR A 692 -32.66 23.18 -33.31
N ALA A 693 -32.04 23.11 -34.49
CA ALA A 693 -30.59 22.97 -34.63
C ALA A 693 -29.86 24.19 -34.07
N THR A 694 -30.34 25.40 -34.34
CA THR A 694 -29.79 26.64 -33.75
C THR A 694 -29.92 26.64 -32.22
N ALA A 695 -31.06 26.22 -31.67
CA ALA A 695 -31.24 26.10 -30.23
C ALA A 695 -30.30 25.06 -29.62
N VAL A 696 -30.16 23.89 -30.22
CA VAL A 696 -29.23 22.84 -29.75
C VAL A 696 -27.78 23.31 -29.84
N GLY A 697 -27.39 24.06 -30.89
CA GLY A 697 -26.06 24.64 -31.01
C GLY A 697 -25.78 25.74 -29.96
N LEU A 698 -26.67 26.72 -29.86
CA LEU A 698 -26.48 27.87 -28.97
C LEU A 698 -26.75 27.56 -27.51
N LEU A 699 -27.71 26.70 -27.18
CA LEU A 699 -28.08 26.42 -25.78
C LEU A 699 -27.64 25.03 -25.31
N GLY A 700 -27.22 24.16 -26.23
CA GLY A 700 -26.62 22.86 -25.92
C GLY A 700 -25.10 22.89 -26.06
N PHE A 701 -24.61 23.05 -27.29
CA PHE A 701 -23.19 22.81 -27.64
C PHE A 701 -22.26 23.82 -26.97
N ILE A 702 -22.52 25.12 -27.15
CA ILE A 702 -21.67 26.18 -26.60
C ILE A 702 -21.62 26.11 -25.06
N PRO A 703 -22.77 26.05 -24.34
CA PRO A 703 -22.75 25.97 -22.88
C PRO A 703 -22.17 24.66 -22.35
N LEU A 704 -22.36 23.53 -23.04
CA LEU A 704 -21.76 22.26 -22.66
C LEU A 704 -20.23 22.31 -22.78
N THR A 705 -19.71 22.83 -23.90
CA THR A 705 -18.27 22.91 -24.17
C THR A 705 -17.56 23.80 -23.15
N LEU A 706 -18.05 25.04 -22.98
CA LEU A 706 -17.46 25.98 -22.02
C LEU A 706 -17.69 25.55 -20.57
N GLY A 707 -18.88 25.01 -20.27
CA GLY A 707 -19.23 24.50 -18.95
C GLY A 707 -18.37 23.31 -18.53
N ALA A 708 -18.11 22.37 -19.44
CA ALA A 708 -17.21 21.24 -19.17
C ALA A 708 -15.81 21.73 -18.79
N ALA A 709 -15.23 22.65 -19.57
CA ALA A 709 -13.93 23.24 -19.24
C ALA A 709 -13.93 23.94 -17.88
N ALA A 710 -14.93 24.80 -17.62
CA ALA A 710 -15.04 25.55 -16.36
C ALA A 710 -15.20 24.64 -15.15
N ILE A 711 -16.05 23.60 -15.24
CA ILE A 711 -16.27 22.62 -14.18
C ILE A 711 -15.00 21.81 -13.94
N ALA A 712 -14.26 21.45 -14.99
CA ALA A 712 -13.00 20.74 -14.85
C ALA A 712 -11.91 21.61 -14.18
N TYR A 713 -11.80 22.90 -14.52
CA TYR A 713 -10.94 23.84 -13.78
C TYR A 713 -11.35 23.97 -12.32
N ALA A 714 -12.65 24.08 -12.03
CA ALA A 714 -13.14 24.10 -10.65
C ALA A 714 -12.82 22.79 -9.91
N SER A 715 -12.87 21.65 -10.60
CA SER A 715 -12.53 20.34 -10.04
C SER A 715 -11.05 20.19 -9.70
N GLN A 716 -10.16 20.95 -10.35
CA GLN A 716 -8.73 21.00 -9.98
C GLN A 716 -8.50 21.61 -8.59
N LEU A 717 -9.45 22.41 -8.08
CA LEU A 717 -9.35 22.98 -6.73
C LEU A 717 -9.76 21.98 -5.63
N ARG A 718 -10.40 20.85 -6.00
CA ARG A 718 -10.87 19.84 -5.05
C ARG A 718 -9.77 19.33 -4.12
N PRO A 719 -8.57 18.90 -4.58
CA PRO A 719 -7.56 18.34 -3.69
C PRO A 719 -7.10 19.32 -2.60
N VAL A 720 -7.26 20.62 -2.81
CA VAL A 720 -6.88 21.68 -1.85
C VAL A 720 -8.06 22.02 -0.92
N LEU A 721 -9.24 22.24 -1.48
CA LEU A 721 -10.39 22.75 -0.72
C LEU A 721 -11.23 21.65 -0.06
N LEU A 722 -11.32 20.48 -0.70
CA LEU A 722 -12.17 19.36 -0.31
C LEU A 722 -11.44 18.01 -0.49
N PRO A 723 -10.23 17.84 0.10
CA PRO A 723 -9.38 16.67 -0.12
C PRO A 723 -10.07 15.33 0.18
N ALA A 724 -10.93 15.32 1.21
CA ALA A 724 -11.66 14.14 1.66
C ALA A 724 -12.90 13.81 0.80
N VAL A 725 -13.43 14.74 0.00
CA VAL A 725 -14.68 14.54 -0.73
C VAL A 725 -14.43 13.81 -2.05
N HIS A 726 -15.22 12.77 -2.33
CA HIS A 726 -15.15 12.02 -3.57
C HIS A 726 -15.25 12.92 -4.82
N SER A 727 -14.36 12.73 -5.78
CA SER A 727 -14.23 13.55 -7.01
C SER A 727 -15.56 13.69 -7.76
N GLN A 728 -16.24 12.57 -7.97
CA GLN A 728 -17.53 12.49 -8.66
C GLN A 728 -18.67 13.22 -7.95
N PHE A 729 -18.68 13.29 -6.62
CA PHE A 729 -19.68 14.06 -5.89
C PHE A 729 -19.51 15.56 -6.12
N VAL A 730 -18.26 16.04 -6.10
CA VAL A 730 -17.95 17.44 -6.44
C VAL A 730 -18.37 17.74 -7.88
N LEU A 731 -18.07 16.83 -8.82
CA LEU A 731 -18.48 16.97 -10.21
C LEU A 731 -20.01 17.06 -10.37
N LEU A 732 -20.77 16.21 -9.66
CA LEU A 732 -22.23 16.23 -9.62
C LEU A 732 -22.75 17.58 -9.12
N VAL A 733 -22.24 18.06 -7.98
CA VAL A 733 -22.65 19.34 -7.39
C VAL A 733 -22.35 20.50 -8.35
N LEU A 734 -21.18 20.52 -8.98
CA LEU A 734 -20.80 21.55 -9.94
C LEU A 734 -21.70 21.56 -11.18
N TRP A 735 -22.03 20.38 -11.75
CA TRP A 735 -22.97 20.29 -12.87
C TRP A 735 -24.39 20.72 -12.48
N CYS A 736 -24.89 20.28 -11.31
CA CYS A 736 -26.18 20.73 -10.81
C CYS A 736 -26.21 22.26 -10.64
N GLY A 737 -25.17 22.84 -10.04
CA GLY A 737 -25.02 24.29 -9.89
C GLY A 737 -24.99 25.00 -11.23
N TYR A 738 -24.26 24.46 -12.22
CA TYR A 738 -24.19 25.03 -13.57
C TYR A 738 -25.54 25.00 -14.30
N VAL A 739 -26.28 23.89 -14.21
CA VAL A 739 -27.63 23.79 -14.79
C VAL A 739 -28.59 24.76 -14.10
N VAL A 740 -28.52 24.89 -12.77
CA VAL A 740 -29.32 25.87 -12.01
C VAL A 740 -28.97 27.30 -12.42
N LEU A 741 -27.69 27.61 -12.60
CA LEU A 741 -27.21 28.92 -13.05
C LEU A 741 -27.77 29.28 -14.44
N LEU A 742 -27.65 28.36 -15.41
CA LEU A 742 -28.23 28.51 -16.74
C LEU A 742 -29.75 28.66 -16.71
N ARG A 743 -30.39 28.13 -15.68
CA ARG A 743 -31.82 28.22 -15.45
C ARG A 743 -32.25 29.45 -14.63
N SER A 744 -31.31 30.22 -14.11
CA SER A 744 -31.56 31.39 -13.28
C SER A 744 -31.71 32.68 -14.11
N ARG A 745 -32.02 33.79 -13.44
CA ARG A 745 -32.03 35.12 -14.07
C ARG A 745 -30.62 35.61 -14.46
N LEU A 746 -29.56 35.05 -13.87
CA LEU A 746 -28.18 35.45 -14.17
C LEU A 746 -27.77 35.09 -15.61
N ALA A 747 -28.27 33.97 -16.13
CA ALA A 747 -28.04 33.55 -17.51
C ALA A 747 -29.04 34.18 -18.51
N ALA A 748 -29.99 35.01 -18.04
CA ALA A 748 -31.02 35.59 -18.90
C ALA A 748 -30.47 36.39 -20.10
N PRO A 749 -29.40 37.21 -19.96
CA PRO A 749 -28.84 37.93 -21.12
C PRO A 749 -28.38 36.99 -22.25
N TYR A 750 -27.73 35.88 -21.88
CA TYR A 750 -27.28 34.88 -22.83
C TYR A 750 -28.44 34.13 -23.48
N VAL A 751 -29.43 33.73 -22.68
CA VAL A 751 -30.63 33.05 -23.20
C VAL A 751 -31.40 33.98 -24.13
N MET A 752 -31.57 35.26 -23.78
CA MET A 752 -32.22 36.25 -24.63
C MET A 752 -31.48 36.45 -25.96
N TRP A 753 -30.14 36.49 -25.93
CA TRP A 753 -29.35 36.55 -27.16
C TRP A 753 -29.56 35.30 -28.04
N ALA A 754 -29.55 34.10 -27.45
CA ALA A 754 -29.84 32.87 -28.19
C ALA A 754 -31.27 32.86 -28.77
N GLU A 755 -32.25 33.39 -28.02
CA GLU A 755 -33.63 33.55 -28.48
C GLU A 755 -33.73 34.54 -29.66
N ASP A 756 -32.98 35.64 -29.65
CA ASP A 756 -32.90 36.59 -30.77
C ASP A 756 -32.31 35.92 -32.02
N CYS A 757 -31.25 35.12 -31.85
CA CYS A 757 -30.70 34.33 -32.95
C CYS A 757 -31.73 33.34 -33.52
N ILE A 758 -32.51 32.66 -32.67
CA ILE A 758 -33.59 31.77 -33.11
C ILE A 758 -34.66 32.56 -33.88
N GLN A 759 -34.97 33.80 -33.46
CA GLN A 759 -35.89 34.70 -34.17
C GLN A 759 -35.41 35.08 -35.56
N ARG A 760 -34.12 35.37 -35.73
CA ARG A 760 -33.51 35.66 -37.03
C ARG A 760 -33.57 34.49 -38.01
N VAL A 761 -33.66 33.25 -37.50
CA VAL A 761 -33.83 32.03 -38.32
C VAL A 761 -35.31 31.79 -38.69
N GLY A 762 -36.21 32.71 -38.34
CA GLY A 762 -37.61 32.71 -38.75
C GLY A 762 -38.56 32.04 -37.77
N PHE A 763 -38.27 32.08 -36.46
CA PHE A 763 -39.07 31.46 -35.40
C PHE A 763 -39.38 32.42 -34.27
N ALA A 764 -40.64 32.61 -33.91
CA ALA A 764 -41.04 33.58 -32.90
C ALA A 764 -41.88 32.95 -31.78
N LYS A 765 -41.94 33.63 -30.64
CA LYS A 765 -42.82 33.27 -29.53
C LYS A 765 -44.25 33.72 -29.82
N GLN A 766 -45.19 32.80 -29.70
CA GLN A 766 -46.63 33.03 -29.75
C GLN A 766 -47.18 33.00 -28.32
N SER A 767 -47.93 34.03 -27.92
CA SER A 767 -48.63 34.04 -26.63
C SER A 767 -49.86 33.14 -26.67
N ILE A 768 -50.16 32.44 -25.57
CA ILE A 768 -51.38 31.64 -25.40
C ILE A 768 -52.42 32.48 -24.66
N ALA A 769 -53.67 32.44 -25.14
CA ALA A 769 -54.77 33.18 -24.56
C ALA A 769 -54.89 32.91 -23.04
N PRO A 770 -55.07 33.96 -22.19
CA PRO A 770 -55.13 33.81 -20.73
C PRO A 770 -56.19 32.82 -20.24
N ASN A 771 -57.28 32.70 -20.99
CA ASN A 771 -58.44 31.86 -20.71
C ASN A 771 -58.37 30.46 -21.37
N SER A 772 -57.31 30.13 -22.10
CA SER A 772 -57.15 28.79 -22.68
C SER A 772 -56.64 27.80 -21.63
N ALA A 773 -57.28 26.64 -21.50
CA ALA A 773 -56.80 25.57 -20.62
C ALA A 773 -55.40 25.08 -21.03
N PHE A 774 -54.97 25.26 -22.28
CA PHE A 774 -53.61 24.91 -22.69
C PHE A 774 -52.54 25.82 -22.09
N ARG A 775 -52.88 27.04 -21.63
CA ARG A 775 -51.92 27.94 -20.98
C ARG A 775 -51.36 27.37 -19.68
N THR A 776 -52.16 26.62 -18.93
CA THR A 776 -51.73 26.00 -17.66
C THR A 776 -50.80 24.81 -17.90
N VAL A 777 -51.00 24.08 -19.00
CA VAL A 777 -50.24 22.85 -19.31
C VAL A 777 -49.00 23.12 -20.18
N VAL A 778 -49.08 24.04 -21.14
CA VAL A 778 -47.99 24.39 -22.07
C VAL A 778 -47.15 25.56 -21.56
N GLY A 779 -47.76 26.51 -20.86
CA GLY A 779 -47.15 27.76 -20.40
C GLY A 779 -47.69 29.01 -21.11
N ALA A 780 -47.14 30.18 -20.79
CA ALA A 780 -47.63 31.47 -21.30
C ALA A 780 -47.36 31.70 -22.80
N VAL A 781 -46.34 31.05 -23.35
CA VAL A 781 -45.88 31.21 -24.74
C VAL A 781 -45.43 29.87 -25.31
N TYR A 782 -45.47 29.72 -26.63
CA TYR A 782 -44.82 28.63 -27.37
C TYR A 782 -44.10 29.13 -28.61
N TRP A 783 -43.12 28.36 -29.08
CA TRP A 783 -42.34 28.66 -30.28
C TRP A 783 -43.05 28.17 -31.55
N THR A 784 -43.16 29.06 -32.53
CA THR A 784 -43.75 28.75 -33.84
C THR A 784 -43.03 29.49 -34.96
N SER A 785 -43.29 29.13 -36.22
CA SER A 785 -42.73 29.83 -37.35
C SER A 785 -43.15 31.29 -37.32
N ALA A 786 -42.24 32.22 -37.59
CA ALA A 786 -42.54 33.65 -37.63
C ALA A 786 -43.69 33.97 -38.60
N ASN A 787 -43.83 33.17 -39.67
CA ASN A 787 -44.91 33.30 -40.66
C ASN A 787 -46.28 32.86 -40.13
N LEU A 788 -46.31 32.08 -39.04
CA LEU A 788 -47.53 31.59 -38.39
C LEU A 788 -47.84 32.35 -37.08
N ARG A 789 -47.00 33.33 -36.71
CA ARG A 789 -47.22 34.14 -35.51
C ARG A 789 -48.35 35.14 -35.77
N THR A 790 -49.26 35.23 -34.81
CA THR A 790 -50.30 36.26 -34.76
C THR A 790 -50.05 37.23 -33.62
N GLU A 791 -50.44 38.50 -33.81
CA GLU A 791 -50.39 39.50 -32.73
C GLU A 791 -51.36 39.16 -31.58
N ALA A 792 -52.52 38.60 -31.91
CA ALA A 792 -53.47 38.13 -30.92
C ALA A 792 -52.99 36.84 -30.22
N PRO A 793 -53.28 36.66 -28.92
CA PRO A 793 -53.01 35.41 -28.21
C PRO A 793 -53.72 34.22 -28.84
N ALA A 794 -53.01 33.10 -28.98
CA ALA A 794 -53.51 31.89 -29.63
C ALA A 794 -54.54 31.17 -28.75
N THR A 795 -55.72 30.94 -29.31
CA THR A 795 -56.77 30.06 -28.76
C THR A 795 -56.61 28.61 -29.26
N TYR A 796 -56.13 28.45 -30.49
CA TYR A 796 -55.82 27.16 -31.10
C TYR A 796 -54.32 26.86 -31.01
N VAL A 797 -53.98 25.68 -30.51
CA VAL A 797 -52.60 25.24 -30.29
C VAL A 797 -52.32 24.03 -31.19
N PRO A 798 -51.14 23.94 -31.83
CA PRO A 798 -50.83 22.85 -32.76
C PRO A 798 -50.71 21.51 -32.04
N LEU A 799 -51.22 20.45 -32.66
CA LEU A 799 -51.21 19.08 -32.15
C LEU A 799 -49.78 18.58 -31.90
N SER A 800 -48.80 18.96 -32.73
CA SER A 800 -47.39 18.57 -32.52
C SER A 800 -46.78 19.15 -31.23
N LEU A 801 -47.36 20.23 -30.68
CA LEU A 801 -47.00 20.76 -29.37
C LEU A 801 -47.71 19.97 -28.27
N LEU A 802 -49.01 19.73 -28.44
CA LEU A 802 -49.83 18.97 -27.49
C LEU A 802 -49.32 17.53 -27.31
N LEU A 803 -48.83 16.89 -28.37
CA LEU A 803 -48.19 15.56 -28.31
C LEU A 803 -46.93 15.54 -27.42
N LYS A 804 -46.25 16.67 -27.23
CA LYS A 804 -45.08 16.83 -26.35
C LYS A 804 -45.46 17.34 -24.96
N THR A 805 -46.73 17.62 -24.73
CA THR A 805 -47.19 18.24 -23.48
C THR A 805 -47.62 17.14 -22.51
N PRO A 806 -47.00 17.01 -21.32
CA PRO A 806 -47.35 15.98 -20.36
C PRO A 806 -48.82 16.09 -19.94
N GLY A 807 -49.50 14.94 -19.78
CA GLY A 807 -50.89 14.89 -19.31
C GLY A 807 -51.97 15.12 -20.37
N ILE A 808 -51.61 15.43 -21.62
CA ILE A 808 -52.59 15.53 -22.72
C ILE A 808 -52.98 14.13 -23.22
N ALA A 809 -54.27 13.81 -23.15
CA ALA A 809 -54.83 12.56 -23.64
C ALA A 809 -55.30 12.74 -25.10
N VAL A 810 -54.51 12.27 -26.06
CA VAL A 810 -54.77 12.50 -27.51
C VAL A 810 -56.11 11.94 -27.97
N ASN A 811 -56.59 10.87 -27.33
CA ASN A 811 -57.91 10.29 -27.58
C ASN A 811 -59.09 11.21 -27.16
N GLN A 812 -58.84 12.26 -26.38
CA GLN A 812 -59.82 13.29 -26.04
C GLN A 812 -59.88 14.43 -27.07
N ILE A 813 -59.06 14.36 -28.13
CA ILE A 813 -59.10 15.32 -29.23
C ILE A 813 -60.08 14.82 -30.29
N ARG A 814 -61.16 15.56 -30.50
CA ARG A 814 -62.13 15.30 -31.57
C ARG A 814 -62.47 16.62 -32.25
N ASP A 815 -62.48 16.61 -33.57
CA ASP A 815 -62.89 17.76 -34.39
C ASP A 815 -62.25 19.11 -33.99
N HIS A 816 -60.92 19.11 -33.85
CA HIS A 816 -60.12 20.28 -33.44
C HIS A 816 -60.44 20.82 -32.03
N GLU A 817 -61.09 20.03 -31.17
CA GLU A 817 -61.42 20.37 -29.78
C GLU A 817 -60.87 19.33 -28.79
N TYR A 818 -60.29 19.80 -27.68
CA TYR A 818 -59.84 18.96 -26.56
C TYR A 818 -60.93 18.91 -25.49
N ILE A 819 -61.52 17.73 -25.30
CA ILE A 819 -62.71 17.54 -24.46
C ILE A 819 -62.30 17.38 -22.99
N LEU A 820 -62.66 18.36 -22.14
CA LEU A 820 -62.38 18.38 -20.70
C LEU A 820 -63.53 17.83 -19.81
N GLY A 821 -64.66 17.41 -20.40
CA GLY A 821 -65.87 16.96 -19.68
C GLY A 821 -66.87 16.20 -20.56
N PRO A 822 -68.15 16.00 -20.14
CA PRO A 822 -69.15 15.34 -20.98
C PRO A 822 -69.38 16.14 -22.28
N ALA A 823 -69.50 15.43 -23.41
CA ALA A 823 -69.48 16.02 -24.74
C ALA A 823 -70.57 17.09 -24.94
N VAL A 824 -70.16 18.34 -25.10
CA VAL A 824 -71.02 19.44 -25.58
C VAL A 824 -71.00 19.45 -27.11
N ALA A 825 -72.07 19.93 -27.74
CA ALA A 825 -72.25 19.95 -29.19
C ALA A 825 -71.04 20.53 -29.96
N ALA A 826 -70.73 19.91 -31.11
CA ALA A 826 -69.57 20.23 -31.94
C ALA A 826 -69.46 21.72 -32.25
N ARG A 827 -68.36 22.34 -31.82
CA ARG A 827 -68.09 23.75 -32.04
C ARG A 827 -67.59 23.97 -33.46
N LYS A 828 -68.25 24.83 -34.24
CA LYS A 828 -67.74 25.26 -35.56
C LYS A 828 -66.41 26.00 -35.37
N HIS A 829 -65.31 25.39 -35.83
CA HIS A 829 -63.99 26.02 -35.82
C HIS A 829 -63.79 26.92 -37.06
N PRO A 830 -62.88 27.91 -37.00
CA PRO A 830 -62.58 28.77 -38.14
C PRO A 830 -62.11 27.97 -39.37
N GLU A 831 -62.40 28.47 -40.56
CA GLU A 831 -62.09 27.81 -41.85
C GLU A 831 -60.58 27.55 -42.02
N TRP A 832 -59.72 28.46 -41.54
CA TRP A 832 -58.27 28.30 -41.62
C TRP A 832 -57.74 27.07 -40.87
N VAL A 833 -58.46 26.59 -39.84
CA VAL A 833 -58.09 25.40 -39.06
C VAL A 833 -58.27 24.13 -39.90
N ALA A 834 -59.33 24.10 -40.73
CA ALA A 834 -59.62 22.99 -41.64
C ALA A 834 -58.61 22.88 -42.78
N THR A 835 -58.03 24.02 -43.21
CA THR A 835 -57.12 24.09 -44.36
C THR A 835 -55.64 24.14 -44.00
N ALA A 836 -55.30 24.22 -42.71
CA ALA A 836 -53.90 24.23 -42.25
C ALA A 836 -53.17 22.91 -42.58
N SER A 837 -51.85 22.95 -42.76
CA SER A 837 -51.05 21.72 -42.94
C SER A 837 -50.95 20.90 -41.66
N GLU A 838 -50.97 21.57 -40.51
CA GLU A 838 -50.88 20.99 -39.18
C GLU A 838 -52.24 20.98 -38.50
N TYR A 839 -52.49 20.01 -37.63
CA TYR A 839 -53.75 19.87 -36.91
C TYR A 839 -53.72 20.82 -35.71
N TYR A 840 -54.62 21.79 -35.64
CA TYR A 840 -54.71 22.75 -34.52
C TYR A 840 -55.89 22.42 -33.60
N VAL A 841 -55.72 22.55 -32.30
CA VAL A 841 -56.72 22.14 -31.31
C VAL A 841 -57.04 23.31 -30.38
N CYS A 842 -58.32 23.54 -30.12
CA CYS A 842 -58.80 24.46 -29.10
C CYS A 842 -59.14 23.68 -27.82
N ALA A 843 -58.91 24.28 -26.65
CA ALA A 843 -59.42 23.72 -25.41
C ALA A 843 -60.94 23.89 -25.38
N GLY A 844 -61.68 22.79 -25.27
CA GLY A 844 -63.12 22.83 -25.02
C GLY A 844 -63.40 23.52 -23.68
N LYS A 845 -64.56 24.16 -23.56
CA LYS A 845 -64.98 24.78 -22.30
C LYS A 845 -65.48 23.74 -21.30
#